data_AF-A0A5B9VXU8-F1
#
_entry.id   AF-A0A5B9VXU8-F1
#
_cell.length_a   1.000
_cell.length_b   1.000
_cell.length_c   1.000
_cell.angle_alpha   90.00
_cell.angle_beta   90.00
_cell.angle_gamma   90.00
#
_symmetry.space_group_name_H-M   'P 1'
#
loop_
_entity.id
_entity.type
_entity.pdbx_description
1 polymer ?
#
loop_
_entity_poly.entity_id
_entity_poly.type
_entity_poly.pdbx_seq_one_letter_code
_entity_poly.pdbx_strand_id
1 'polypeptide(L)'
;MAPMMAVSLVALCGAIALAIDVGRIAVARLECQSAADVAAMAGARTLNGIMPQDLDAATANAQAAAARFSIMGQPLTSGDVAVQHGTYHYDGTKKAFAQSMTLQPGESYNLTQVSVRKSCPTTFARIFGRSAFSVSATATAAHRPRDVAIVLDYSGSMNNESDLWNCESYMSNGTSAPNNPYMTSNNPETVYPKFGHYSNEKNYSNYTNYANLLCPAADGSNALTGNAVIGKCNISVSALGVPAMVNDFYLNGRGYAASPAFSAVSDAALDGTNRAGGDAYLWKYGSTSVYAATLKDAYNSTTRNSGFEANGYKAIQGASLKGYVQGPRYWGKTFFIWPPDPTNDWRQNFFGTTNNTKLWSSSGAWNDPPGNYTINYKAILAWIKNTGPNPFPPQLRSGNILYYDQIPTDVPASAYTHTTLNTAITDANQRFWKEYIDYVIGSWRDPSGSIHSPGDAAMSYGPDYTFGTVKISSPPSGSDTRYMAYDDNPQRPRHRLWFGPMTMVQFMSDTGILPGTAHDISMYPMKIGIGQALQDIQNNHPNDLVSMILFNRPLYSGGASGTGAFNVAQYSLTNNMQPMINSLWIPPNSGASDVRPWDANGSQTPRAFGDWCSNTASSYGFMLAYNQFSNSPVLSTLDDGSYPGTGGGGRVGAQRLIIYETDGMANQGSTPSNGFYAGSYYDSYYRIQPGQPLASAGYNQTTLLQTIQNICNDNSGNPVTGTGITPFTPNQGYPGFGALGKPVTIHCLAFGGIFETPSSTLTSSVSLLQSISAVGGTVFPSSASDPTNGFKWCIGTLDQRKAKLVTAFQTIMNLRPVPITLIR
;
A
#
# COMPACT_ATOMS: atom_id res chain seq x y z
N MET A 1 83.81 -44.58 -11.40
CA MET A 1 82.33 -44.78 -11.44
C MET A 1 81.70 -44.65 -10.05
N ALA A 2 82.07 -45.47 -9.07
CA ALA A 2 81.47 -45.42 -7.71
C ALA A 2 81.55 -44.05 -6.97
N PRO A 3 82.67 -43.27 -7.01
CA PRO A 3 82.73 -41.99 -6.31
C PRO A 3 81.80 -40.91 -6.90
N MET A 4 81.69 -40.84 -8.24
CA MET A 4 80.75 -39.92 -8.89
C MET A 4 79.29 -40.29 -8.61
N MET A 5 78.99 -41.59 -8.52
CA MET A 5 77.65 -42.08 -8.21
C MET A 5 77.23 -41.74 -6.77
N ALA A 6 78.16 -41.85 -5.81
CA ALA A 6 77.93 -41.45 -4.41
C ALA A 6 77.69 -39.93 -4.27
N VAL A 7 78.51 -39.10 -4.93
CA VAL A 7 78.33 -37.63 -4.91
C VAL A 7 77.01 -37.22 -5.58
N SER A 8 76.66 -37.86 -6.69
CA SER A 8 75.39 -37.60 -7.40
C SER A 8 74.17 -38.02 -6.58
N LEU A 9 74.26 -39.10 -5.79
CA LEU A 9 73.21 -39.54 -4.87
C LEU A 9 72.99 -38.56 -3.72
N VAL A 10 74.06 -38.01 -3.15
CA VAL A 10 73.96 -36.97 -2.10
C VAL A 10 73.31 -35.70 -2.66
N ALA A 11 73.71 -35.27 -3.86
CA ALA A 11 73.09 -34.13 -4.52
C ALA A 11 71.60 -34.38 -4.83
N LEU A 12 71.25 -35.58 -5.31
CA LEU A 12 69.87 -36.00 -5.56
C LEU A 12 69.03 -35.99 -4.28
N CYS A 13 69.53 -36.56 -3.19
CA CYS A 13 68.87 -36.55 -1.87
C CYS A 13 68.68 -35.12 -1.35
N GLY A 14 69.66 -34.24 -1.53
CA GLY A 14 69.55 -32.81 -1.21
C GLY A 14 68.45 -32.11 -2.02
N ALA A 15 68.35 -32.40 -3.31
CA ALA A 15 67.29 -31.86 -4.17
C ALA A 15 65.89 -32.37 -3.78
N ILE A 16 65.76 -33.65 -3.43
CA ILE A 16 64.49 -34.23 -2.93
C ILE A 16 64.09 -33.60 -1.60
N ALA A 17 65.03 -33.47 -0.67
CA ALA A 17 64.81 -32.83 0.63
C ALA A 17 64.31 -31.38 0.47
N LEU A 18 64.93 -30.61 -0.43
CA LEU A 18 64.50 -29.26 -0.78
C LEU A 18 63.09 -29.25 -1.39
N ALA A 19 62.81 -30.16 -2.33
CA ALA A 19 61.50 -30.25 -2.96
C ALA A 19 60.38 -30.53 -1.94
N ILE A 20 60.63 -31.41 -0.95
CA ILE A 20 59.67 -31.69 0.12
C ILE A 20 59.45 -30.45 0.99
N ASP A 21 60.50 -29.76 1.42
CA ASP A 21 60.34 -28.56 2.26
C ASP A 21 59.63 -27.41 1.51
N VAL A 22 59.93 -27.21 0.21
CA VAL A 22 59.20 -26.24 -0.63
C VAL A 22 57.74 -26.64 -0.78
N GLY A 23 57.46 -27.94 -1.00
CA GLY A 23 56.10 -28.46 -1.05
C GLY A 23 55.31 -28.22 0.25
N ARG A 24 55.95 -28.45 1.41
CA ARG A 24 55.35 -28.15 2.72
C ARG A 24 55.10 -26.67 2.94
N ILE A 25 56.01 -25.78 2.51
CA ILE A 25 55.80 -24.33 2.57
C ILE A 25 54.59 -23.92 1.70
N ALA A 26 54.45 -24.50 0.51
CA ALA A 26 53.32 -24.24 -0.39
C ALA A 26 51.98 -24.67 0.22
N VAL A 27 51.92 -25.87 0.82
CA VAL A 27 50.73 -26.35 1.55
C VAL A 27 50.41 -25.45 2.75
N ALA A 28 51.40 -25.13 3.58
CA ALA A 28 51.23 -24.25 4.73
C ALA A 28 50.69 -22.86 4.32
N ARG A 29 51.11 -22.33 3.17
CA ARG A 29 50.60 -21.07 2.63
C ARG A 29 49.14 -21.18 2.18
N LEU A 30 48.74 -22.29 1.57
CA LEU A 30 47.35 -22.54 1.16
C LEU A 30 46.40 -22.69 2.36
N GLU A 31 46.84 -23.41 3.39
CA GLU A 31 46.11 -23.55 4.67
C GLU A 31 45.98 -22.18 5.36
N CYS A 32 47.07 -21.40 5.38
CA CYS A 32 47.08 -20.05 5.92
C CYS A 32 46.11 -19.12 5.17
N GLN A 33 46.05 -19.20 3.84
CA GLN A 33 45.09 -18.42 3.04
C GLN A 33 43.65 -18.82 3.33
N SER A 34 43.35 -20.13 3.38
CA SER A 34 41.99 -20.61 3.72
C SER A 34 41.53 -20.11 5.09
N ALA A 35 42.43 -20.12 6.08
CA ALA A 35 42.15 -19.60 7.42
C ALA A 35 41.89 -18.07 7.39
N ALA A 36 42.71 -17.31 6.68
CA ALA A 36 42.52 -15.86 6.52
C ALA A 36 41.21 -15.52 5.81
N ASP A 37 40.87 -16.24 4.74
CA ASP A 37 39.66 -16.04 3.94
C ASP A 37 38.39 -16.22 4.77
N VAL A 38 38.29 -17.35 5.49
CA VAL A 38 37.14 -17.65 6.35
C VAL A 38 37.05 -16.66 7.52
N ALA A 39 38.19 -16.30 8.13
CA ALA A 39 38.25 -15.31 9.20
C ALA A 39 37.79 -13.92 8.74
N ALA A 40 38.25 -13.47 7.57
CA ALA A 40 37.83 -12.20 6.99
C ALA A 40 36.32 -12.19 6.71
N MET A 41 35.79 -13.26 6.11
CA MET A 41 34.34 -13.39 5.86
C MET A 41 33.52 -13.42 7.15
N ALA A 42 33.97 -14.12 8.19
CA ALA A 42 33.29 -14.18 9.49
C ALA A 42 33.29 -12.83 10.20
N GLY A 43 34.42 -12.11 10.19
CA GLY A 43 34.51 -10.76 10.72
C GLY A 43 33.60 -9.79 9.97
N ALA A 44 33.66 -9.78 8.63
CA ALA A 44 32.78 -8.96 7.80
C ALA A 44 31.29 -9.27 8.03
N ARG A 45 30.92 -10.55 8.25
CA ARG A 45 29.53 -10.97 8.54
C ARG A 45 29.00 -10.44 9.86
N THR A 46 29.87 -10.12 10.81
CA THR A 46 29.46 -9.59 12.12
C THR A 46 29.20 -8.08 12.06
N LEU A 47 29.70 -7.39 11.04
CA LEU A 47 29.49 -5.95 10.85
C LEU A 47 28.03 -5.68 10.43
N ASN A 48 27.34 -4.82 11.19
CA ASN A 48 25.96 -4.37 10.92
C ASN A 48 25.92 -2.88 10.48
N GLY A 49 24.76 -2.34 10.10
CA GLY A 49 24.67 -0.93 9.66
C GLY A 49 24.52 0.09 10.79
N ILE A 50 24.47 -0.33 12.05
CA ILE A 50 24.11 0.51 13.20
C ILE A 50 25.37 1.01 13.92
N MET A 51 25.54 2.34 13.98
CA MET A 51 26.64 2.96 14.70
C MET A 51 26.27 3.31 16.16
N PRO A 52 27.21 3.15 17.13
CA PRO A 52 28.52 2.51 16.99
C PRO A 52 28.40 0.98 16.86
N GLN A 53 29.21 0.39 15.98
CA GLN A 53 29.26 -1.06 15.77
C GLN A 53 30.11 -1.77 16.82
N ASP A 54 29.77 -3.02 17.12
CA ASP A 54 30.55 -3.91 18.00
C ASP A 54 31.72 -4.55 17.24
N LEU A 55 32.82 -3.80 17.14
CA LEU A 55 34.05 -4.26 16.48
C LEU A 55 34.78 -5.36 17.25
N ASP A 56 34.57 -5.44 18.57
CA ASP A 56 35.18 -6.46 19.41
C ASP A 56 34.54 -7.82 19.12
N ALA A 57 33.21 -7.88 19.00
CA ALA A 57 32.51 -9.08 18.56
C ALA A 57 32.94 -9.51 17.15
N ALA A 58 33.10 -8.55 16.22
CA ALA A 58 33.57 -8.85 14.86
C ALA A 58 35.00 -9.42 14.85
N THR A 59 35.89 -8.86 15.66
CA THR A 59 37.26 -9.35 15.86
C THR A 59 37.27 -10.75 16.47
N ALA A 60 36.49 -10.96 17.53
CA ALA A 60 36.38 -12.25 18.21
C ALA A 60 35.85 -13.34 17.27
N ASN A 61 34.81 -13.04 16.48
CA ASN A 61 34.26 -13.98 15.50
C ASN A 61 35.25 -14.31 14.38
N ALA A 62 36.02 -13.34 13.89
CA ALA A 62 37.09 -13.58 12.91
C ALA A 62 38.18 -14.50 13.49
N GLN A 63 38.64 -14.24 14.71
CA GLN A 63 39.63 -15.07 15.39
C GLN A 63 39.11 -16.48 15.68
N ALA A 64 37.86 -16.62 16.13
CA ALA A 64 37.22 -17.91 16.38
C ALA A 64 37.07 -18.73 15.09
N ALA A 65 36.78 -18.08 13.96
CA ALA A 65 36.70 -18.73 12.66
C ALA A 65 38.09 -19.20 12.17
N ALA A 66 39.13 -18.39 12.35
CA ALA A 66 40.52 -18.78 12.06
C ALA A 66 40.98 -19.98 12.92
N ALA A 67 40.63 -20.00 14.21
CA ALA A 67 41.03 -21.04 15.16
C ALA A 67 40.49 -22.44 14.83
N ARG A 68 39.52 -22.55 13.90
CA ARG A 68 39.04 -23.85 13.38
C ARG A 68 40.02 -24.51 12.41
N PHE A 69 41.04 -23.78 11.97
CA PHE A 69 42.08 -24.27 11.07
C PHE A 69 43.38 -24.57 11.82
N SER A 70 44.19 -25.44 11.22
CA SER A 70 45.57 -25.70 11.63
C SER A 70 46.47 -25.54 10.43
N ILE A 71 47.70 -25.07 10.64
CA ILE A 71 48.71 -24.94 9.59
C ILE A 71 49.78 -25.99 9.86
N MET A 72 49.94 -26.96 8.96
CA MET A 72 50.81 -28.13 9.12
C MET A 72 50.51 -28.92 10.40
N GLY A 73 49.24 -29.01 10.78
CA GLY A 73 48.77 -29.67 12.01
C GLY A 73 49.01 -28.87 13.31
N GLN A 74 49.52 -27.63 13.22
CA GLN A 74 49.65 -26.73 14.38
C GLN A 74 48.42 -25.83 14.48
N PRO A 75 47.70 -25.79 15.62
CA PRO A 75 46.52 -24.97 15.78
C PRO A 75 46.87 -23.48 15.72
N LEU A 76 45.94 -22.68 15.17
CA LEU A 76 46.00 -21.23 15.24
C LEU A 76 45.50 -20.73 16.60
N THR A 77 46.14 -19.69 17.11
CA THR A 77 45.74 -18.95 18.32
C THR A 77 45.36 -17.52 17.96
N SER A 78 44.69 -16.79 18.85
CA SER A 78 44.33 -15.38 18.60
C SER A 78 45.55 -14.50 18.30
N GLY A 79 46.71 -14.78 18.91
CA GLY A 79 47.96 -14.07 18.63
C GLY A 79 48.53 -14.30 17.22
N ASP A 80 48.11 -15.36 16.53
CA ASP A 80 48.49 -15.64 15.14
C ASP A 80 47.61 -14.86 14.13
N VAL A 81 46.56 -14.17 14.60
CA VAL A 81 45.49 -13.59 13.77
C VAL A 81 45.34 -12.09 14.07
N ALA A 82 45.79 -11.25 13.15
CA ALA A 82 45.57 -9.80 13.21
C ALA A 82 44.33 -9.43 12.39
N VAL A 83 43.39 -8.68 12.99
CA VAL A 83 42.13 -8.26 12.38
C VAL A 83 42.09 -6.73 12.30
N GLN A 84 41.67 -6.20 11.17
CA GLN A 84 41.43 -4.77 10.97
C GLN A 84 40.09 -4.56 10.27
N HIS A 85 39.30 -3.63 10.78
CA HIS A 85 38.01 -3.26 10.19
C HIS A 85 38.12 -1.92 9.45
N GLY A 86 37.38 -1.80 8.36
CA GLY A 86 37.34 -0.60 7.53
C GLY A 86 36.06 -0.49 6.70
N THR A 87 36.13 0.29 5.63
CA THR A 87 35.04 0.46 4.67
C THR A 87 35.48 0.12 3.24
N TYR A 88 34.58 -0.48 2.48
CA TYR A 88 34.64 -0.59 1.03
C TYR A 88 33.91 0.61 0.45
N HIS A 89 34.62 1.74 0.51
CA HIS A 89 34.14 3.08 0.23
C HIS A 89 33.86 3.29 -1.26
N TYR A 90 32.80 4.03 -1.57
CA TYR A 90 32.55 4.52 -2.92
C TYR A 90 33.12 5.94 -3.11
N ASP A 91 34.20 6.06 -3.90
CA ASP A 91 34.77 7.34 -4.27
C ASP A 91 33.91 7.96 -5.39
N GLY A 92 33.05 8.90 -5.02
CA GLY A 92 32.11 9.55 -5.94
C GLY A 92 32.78 10.39 -7.04
N THR A 93 34.04 10.77 -6.88
CA THR A 93 34.83 11.50 -7.89
C THR A 93 35.42 10.53 -8.90
N LYS A 94 36.02 9.43 -8.42
CA LYS A 94 36.58 8.38 -9.28
C LYS A 94 35.54 7.42 -9.84
N LYS A 95 34.31 7.47 -9.33
CA LYS A 95 33.19 6.58 -9.66
C LYS A 95 33.58 5.10 -9.49
N ALA A 96 34.27 4.79 -8.39
CA ALA A 96 34.82 3.46 -8.14
C ALA A 96 34.80 3.11 -6.66
N PHE A 97 34.70 1.82 -6.36
CA PHE A 97 34.84 1.30 -5.00
C PHE A 97 36.30 1.03 -4.66
N ALA A 98 36.74 1.47 -3.48
CA ALA A 98 38.08 1.27 -2.99
C ALA A 98 38.07 0.85 -1.51
N GLN A 99 39.05 0.07 -1.11
CA GLN A 99 39.26 -0.30 0.28
C GLN A 99 39.83 0.89 1.07
N SER A 100 39.26 1.13 2.24
CA SER A 100 39.74 2.06 3.25
C SER A 100 39.83 1.35 4.60
N MET A 101 40.99 1.39 5.26
CA MET A 101 41.18 0.78 6.59
C MET A 101 40.86 1.72 7.75
N THR A 102 40.27 2.85 7.42
CA THR A 102 39.70 3.82 8.35
C THR A 102 38.23 3.98 8.03
N LEU A 103 37.42 4.28 9.04
CA LEU A 103 36.03 4.64 8.85
C LEU A 103 35.93 5.94 8.05
N GLN A 104 35.20 5.92 6.93
CA GLN A 104 34.94 7.13 6.15
C GLN A 104 33.72 7.89 6.71
N PRO A 105 33.67 9.22 6.59
CA PRO A 105 32.55 10.02 7.07
C PRO A 105 31.21 9.56 6.48
N GLY A 106 30.20 9.36 7.33
CA GLY A 106 28.84 8.97 6.90
C GLY A 106 28.69 7.50 6.51
N GLU A 107 29.72 6.67 6.69
CA GLU A 107 29.66 5.23 6.42
C GLU A 107 29.67 4.41 7.73
N SER A 108 29.24 3.15 7.63
CA SER A 108 29.43 2.12 8.66
C SER A 108 30.54 1.16 8.20
N TYR A 109 31.27 0.56 9.14
CA TYR A 109 32.21 -0.51 8.86
C TYR A 109 31.52 -1.63 8.10
N ASN A 110 32.10 -2.02 6.97
CA ASN A 110 31.54 -3.04 6.08
C ASN A 110 32.63 -3.93 5.44
N LEU A 111 33.88 -3.75 5.87
CA LEU A 111 35.05 -4.46 5.39
C LEU A 111 35.88 -4.96 6.58
N THR A 112 36.35 -6.19 6.50
CA THR A 112 37.30 -6.78 7.43
C THR A 112 38.48 -7.36 6.68
N GLN A 113 39.69 -7.00 7.10
CA GLN A 113 40.93 -7.64 6.67
C GLN A 113 41.51 -8.46 7.81
N VAL A 114 41.97 -9.65 7.48
CA VAL A 114 42.63 -10.56 8.41
C VAL A 114 43.98 -10.96 7.85
N SER A 115 45.02 -10.81 8.67
CA SER A 115 46.35 -11.35 8.41
C SER A 115 46.62 -12.50 9.38
N VAL A 116 46.82 -13.70 8.83
CA VAL A 116 47.24 -14.87 9.60
C VAL A 116 48.75 -15.04 9.43
N ARG A 117 49.47 -15.23 10.54
CA ARG A 117 50.92 -15.45 10.54
C ARG A 117 51.25 -16.62 11.46
N LYS A 118 51.97 -17.62 10.96
CA LYS A 118 52.37 -18.81 11.74
C LYS A 118 53.79 -19.24 11.44
N SER A 119 54.50 -19.63 12.49
CA SER A 119 55.80 -20.29 12.38
C SER A 119 55.62 -21.81 12.44
N CYS A 120 56.17 -22.51 11.46
CA CYS A 120 56.06 -23.96 11.29
C CYS A 120 57.45 -24.60 11.21
N PRO A 121 57.62 -25.84 11.71
CA PRO A 121 58.92 -26.52 11.68
C PRO A 121 59.29 -27.03 10.28
N THR A 122 60.55 -26.85 9.90
CA THR A 122 61.12 -27.40 8.65
C THR A 122 61.39 -28.91 8.75
N THR A 123 61.34 -29.65 7.63
CA THR A 123 61.61 -31.11 7.63
C THR A 123 63.08 -31.42 7.50
N PHE A 124 63.75 -30.96 6.45
CA PHE A 124 65.12 -31.34 6.11
C PHE A 124 66.08 -30.15 6.21
N ALA A 125 65.60 -28.92 6.04
CA ALA A 125 66.37 -27.68 6.21
C ALA A 125 66.97 -27.53 7.62
N ARG A 126 66.47 -28.29 8.61
CA ARG A 126 67.05 -28.39 9.96
C ARG A 126 68.52 -28.84 9.94
N ILE A 127 68.92 -29.64 8.94
CA ILE A 127 70.30 -30.10 8.75
C ILE A 127 71.24 -28.92 8.47
N PHE A 128 70.72 -27.84 7.90
CA PHE A 128 71.44 -26.59 7.65
C PHE A 128 71.21 -25.53 8.75
N GLY A 129 70.75 -25.94 9.94
CA GLY A 129 70.50 -25.05 11.08
C GLY A 129 69.24 -24.18 10.98
N ARG A 130 68.38 -24.40 9.98
CA ARG A 130 67.08 -23.72 9.86
C ARG A 130 66.00 -24.62 10.44
N SER A 131 65.49 -24.34 11.65
CA SER A 131 64.53 -25.21 12.35
C SER A 131 63.06 -24.87 12.07
N ALA A 132 62.77 -23.66 11.58
CA ALA A 132 61.42 -23.18 11.30
C ALA A 132 61.38 -22.25 10.08
N PHE A 133 60.19 -22.14 9.50
CA PHE A 133 59.83 -21.17 8.47
C PHE A 133 58.53 -20.47 8.88
N SER A 134 58.32 -19.24 8.43
CA SER A 134 57.08 -18.50 8.69
C SER A 134 56.26 -18.38 7.42
N VAL A 135 54.96 -18.61 7.53
CA VAL A 135 53.99 -18.33 6.48
C VAL A 135 53.05 -17.23 6.94
N SER A 136 52.63 -16.41 5.98
CA SER A 136 51.63 -15.38 6.20
C SER A 136 50.70 -15.30 5.01
N ALA A 137 49.42 -15.11 5.29
CA ALA A 137 48.39 -14.81 4.31
C ALA A 137 47.56 -13.63 4.79
N THR A 138 47.03 -12.85 3.85
CA THR A 138 46.10 -11.76 4.15
C THR A 138 44.91 -11.89 3.23
N ALA A 139 43.72 -11.74 3.82
CA ALA A 139 42.47 -11.79 3.12
C ALA A 139 41.63 -10.57 3.54
N THR A 140 40.91 -10.00 2.59
CA THR A 140 39.99 -8.91 2.85
C THR A 140 38.62 -9.33 2.36
N ALA A 141 37.61 -9.26 3.23
CA ALA A 141 36.22 -9.49 2.88
C ALA A 141 35.42 -8.20 3.10
N ALA A 142 34.48 -7.94 2.21
CA ALA A 142 33.57 -6.81 2.33
C ALA A 142 32.14 -7.20 1.95
N HIS A 143 31.19 -6.45 2.52
CA HIS A 143 29.83 -6.45 2.03
C HIS A 143 29.79 -5.85 0.63
N ARG A 144 29.26 -6.60 -0.35
CA ARG A 144 29.13 -6.14 -1.73
C ARG A 144 28.05 -5.07 -1.81
N PRO A 145 28.37 -3.89 -2.37
CA PRO A 145 27.42 -2.78 -2.42
C PRO A 145 26.29 -3.08 -3.41
N ARG A 146 25.05 -2.92 -2.95
CA ARG A 146 23.86 -2.84 -3.81
C ARG A 146 23.18 -1.49 -3.72
N ASP A 147 22.65 -1.03 -4.82
CA ASP A 147 21.66 0.05 -4.84
C ASP A 147 20.29 -0.61 -5.08
N VAL A 148 19.39 -0.44 -4.12
CA VAL A 148 18.12 -1.14 -4.03
C VAL A 148 16.99 -0.13 -4.18
N ALA A 149 16.10 -0.36 -5.14
CA ALA A 149 14.85 0.39 -5.28
C ALA A 149 13.68 -0.48 -4.80
N ILE A 150 13.05 -0.07 -3.70
CA ILE A 150 11.79 -0.65 -3.24
C ILE A 150 10.66 0.18 -3.84
N VAL A 151 9.84 -0.45 -4.68
CA VAL A 151 8.72 0.18 -5.40
C VAL A 151 7.43 -0.43 -4.87
N LEU A 152 6.64 0.37 -4.16
CA LEU A 152 5.46 -0.06 -3.42
C LEU A 152 4.19 0.54 -4.02
N ASP A 153 3.16 -0.30 -4.15
CA ASP A 153 1.86 0.08 -4.71
C ASP A 153 1.00 0.79 -3.65
N TYR A 154 0.61 2.01 -3.96
CA TYR A 154 -0.28 2.86 -3.17
C TYR A 154 -1.46 3.35 -4.02
N SER A 155 -1.81 2.57 -5.05
CA SER A 155 -2.98 2.80 -5.90
C SER A 155 -4.29 2.47 -5.16
N GLY A 156 -5.44 2.79 -5.77
CA GLY A 156 -6.74 2.63 -5.13
C GLY A 156 -7.09 1.18 -4.83
N SER A 157 -6.74 0.25 -5.71
CA SER A 157 -7.04 -1.16 -5.50
C SER A 157 -6.44 -1.76 -4.21
N MET A 158 -5.45 -1.09 -3.62
CA MET A 158 -4.82 -1.47 -2.36
C MET A 158 -5.67 -1.20 -1.10
N ASN A 159 -6.86 -0.58 -1.16
CA ASN A 159 -7.78 -0.48 0.00
C ASN A 159 -9.15 -1.15 -0.19
N ASN A 160 -9.43 -1.71 -1.39
CA ASN A 160 -10.75 -2.24 -1.74
C ASN A 160 -11.19 -3.43 -0.86
N GLU A 161 -10.25 -4.15 -0.22
CA GLU A 161 -10.58 -5.24 0.70
C GLU A 161 -11.30 -4.76 1.98
N SER A 162 -11.14 -3.48 2.35
CA SER A 162 -11.75 -2.86 3.53
C SER A 162 -13.13 -2.25 3.26
N ASP A 163 -13.58 -2.19 2.01
CA ASP A 163 -14.83 -1.54 1.62
C ASP A 163 -16.07 -2.22 2.17
N LEU A 164 -17.15 -1.47 2.42
CA LEU A 164 -18.44 -2.01 2.90
C LEU A 164 -19.13 -2.91 1.87
N TRP A 165 -18.83 -2.71 0.59
CA TRP A 165 -19.45 -3.41 -0.53
C TRP A 165 -18.43 -3.70 -1.63
N ASN A 166 -18.42 -4.93 -2.10
CA ASN A 166 -17.50 -5.39 -3.13
C ASN A 166 -17.94 -4.86 -4.50
N CYS A 167 -17.33 -3.77 -4.95
CA CYS A 167 -17.63 -3.15 -6.25
C CYS A 167 -16.60 -3.51 -7.33
N GLU A 168 -15.60 -4.31 -6.98
CA GLU A 168 -14.47 -4.60 -7.84
C GLU A 168 -14.70 -5.73 -8.84
N SER A 169 -14.59 -5.40 -10.13
CA SER A 169 -14.85 -6.35 -11.21
C SER A 169 -13.92 -7.57 -11.20
N TYR A 170 -12.69 -7.43 -10.67
CA TYR A 170 -11.76 -8.56 -10.55
C TYR A 170 -12.31 -9.68 -9.66
N MET A 171 -13.22 -9.37 -8.73
CA MET A 171 -13.83 -10.36 -7.84
C MET A 171 -14.84 -11.24 -8.57
N SER A 172 -15.30 -10.84 -9.76
CA SER A 172 -16.23 -11.66 -10.54
C SER A 172 -15.59 -13.00 -10.91
N ASN A 173 -16.30 -14.09 -10.63
CA ASN A 173 -15.86 -15.45 -10.97
C ASN A 173 -16.63 -16.05 -12.15
N GLY A 174 -17.38 -15.21 -12.89
CA GLY A 174 -18.20 -15.62 -14.03
C GLY A 174 -19.49 -16.37 -13.67
N THR A 175 -19.80 -16.55 -12.39
CA THR A 175 -21.05 -17.18 -11.95
C THR A 175 -22.13 -16.14 -11.62
N SER A 176 -23.37 -16.59 -11.43
CA SER A 176 -24.44 -15.74 -10.88
C SER A 176 -24.46 -15.79 -9.35
N ALA A 177 -25.09 -14.79 -8.74
CA ALA A 177 -25.48 -14.85 -7.33
C ALA A 177 -26.29 -16.16 -7.08
N PRO A 178 -26.06 -16.87 -5.96
CA PRO A 178 -25.30 -16.46 -4.78
C PRO A 178 -23.80 -16.83 -4.79
N ASN A 179 -23.29 -17.42 -5.88
CA ASN A 179 -21.91 -17.97 -5.93
C ASN A 179 -20.87 -16.95 -6.41
N ASN A 180 -21.27 -15.72 -6.75
CA ASN A 180 -20.38 -14.67 -7.22
C ASN A 180 -20.13 -13.65 -6.09
N PRO A 181 -18.86 -13.40 -5.69
CA PRO A 181 -18.54 -12.41 -4.66
C PRO A 181 -18.54 -10.95 -5.15
N TYR A 182 -18.69 -10.72 -6.46
CA TYR A 182 -18.87 -9.39 -7.03
C TYR A 182 -20.26 -8.81 -6.70
N MET A 183 -20.33 -7.51 -6.40
CA MET A 183 -21.56 -6.79 -6.06
C MET A 183 -22.30 -7.35 -4.85
N THR A 184 -21.55 -7.77 -3.83
CA THR A 184 -22.07 -8.23 -2.54
C THR A 184 -21.67 -7.30 -1.40
N SER A 185 -22.38 -7.35 -0.28
CA SER A 185 -21.86 -6.76 0.96
C SER A 185 -20.54 -7.42 1.33
N ASN A 186 -19.62 -6.62 1.85
CA ASN A 186 -18.38 -7.07 2.46
C ASN A 186 -18.40 -6.88 3.99
N ASN A 187 -19.45 -6.25 4.54
CA ASN A 187 -19.61 -5.98 5.96
C ASN A 187 -19.84 -7.28 6.77
N PRO A 188 -18.91 -7.70 7.65
CA PRO A 188 -19.06 -8.92 8.44
C PRO A 188 -19.90 -8.71 9.71
N GLU A 189 -20.40 -7.50 9.96
CA GLU A 189 -21.16 -7.18 11.17
C GLU A 189 -22.52 -7.88 11.21
N THR A 190 -22.77 -8.68 12.25
CA THR A 190 -24.03 -9.44 12.43
C THR A 190 -25.17 -8.62 13.04
N VAL A 191 -24.87 -7.44 13.57
CA VAL A 191 -25.84 -6.49 14.14
C VAL A 191 -25.97 -5.29 13.20
N TYR A 192 -26.97 -5.33 12.35
CA TYR A 192 -27.29 -4.32 11.34
C TYR A 192 -28.79 -3.97 11.39
N PRO A 193 -29.23 -2.85 10.79
CA PRO A 193 -30.65 -2.46 10.77
C PRO A 193 -31.58 -3.55 10.21
N LYS A 194 -32.71 -3.81 10.88
CA LYS A 194 -33.75 -4.78 10.46
C LYS A 194 -35.18 -4.20 10.45
N PHE A 195 -35.30 -2.88 10.56
CA PHE A 195 -36.57 -2.15 10.54
C PHE A 195 -36.85 -1.50 9.19
N GLY A 196 -38.10 -1.16 8.93
CA GLY A 196 -38.48 -0.46 7.70
C GLY A 196 -38.15 -1.28 6.46
N HIS A 197 -37.56 -0.65 5.45
CA HIS A 197 -37.16 -1.36 4.24
C HIS A 197 -36.07 -2.42 4.49
N TYR A 198 -35.25 -2.25 5.53
CA TYR A 198 -34.21 -3.22 5.90
C TYR A 198 -34.76 -4.54 6.44
N SER A 199 -36.07 -4.65 6.69
CA SER A 199 -36.69 -5.89 7.16
C SER A 199 -36.66 -7.02 6.13
N ASN A 200 -36.47 -6.71 4.83
CA ASN A 200 -36.11 -7.71 3.83
C ASN A 200 -34.61 -8.01 3.96
N GLU A 201 -34.25 -8.65 5.09
CA GLU A 201 -32.87 -8.72 5.58
C GLU A 201 -31.91 -9.32 4.55
N LYS A 202 -32.16 -10.57 4.12
CA LYS A 202 -31.25 -11.28 3.23
C LYS A 202 -31.92 -12.26 2.27
N ASN A 203 -31.45 -12.25 1.02
CA ASN A 203 -31.58 -13.28 0.02
C ASN A 203 -30.41 -13.10 -0.96
N TYR A 204 -29.36 -13.91 -0.79
CA TYR A 204 -28.14 -13.76 -1.58
C TYR A 204 -28.27 -14.18 -3.04
N SER A 205 -29.39 -14.78 -3.44
CA SER A 205 -29.74 -15.00 -4.85
C SER A 205 -30.45 -13.79 -5.47
N ASN A 206 -30.80 -12.76 -4.67
CA ASN A 206 -31.54 -11.59 -5.11
C ASN A 206 -31.10 -10.31 -4.40
N TYR A 207 -29.99 -9.73 -4.88
CA TYR A 207 -29.53 -8.40 -4.46
C TYR A 207 -30.38 -7.25 -5.02
N THR A 208 -31.28 -7.51 -5.97
CA THR A 208 -32.16 -6.48 -6.51
C THR A 208 -33.28 -6.12 -5.55
N ASN A 209 -33.74 -7.05 -4.70
CA ASN A 209 -34.93 -6.87 -3.85
C ASN A 209 -34.69 -6.95 -2.33
N TYR A 210 -33.47 -7.28 -1.91
CA TYR A 210 -33.13 -7.46 -0.51
C TYR A 210 -31.98 -6.54 -0.09
N ALA A 211 -32.01 -6.11 1.18
CA ALA A 211 -31.00 -5.22 1.72
C ALA A 211 -29.61 -5.88 1.69
N ASN A 212 -29.52 -7.17 2.02
CA ASN A 212 -28.28 -7.98 1.98
C ASN A 212 -27.10 -7.27 2.65
N LEU A 213 -27.33 -6.69 3.84
CA LEU A 213 -26.31 -5.89 4.54
C LEU A 213 -25.20 -6.74 5.16
N LEU A 214 -25.50 -7.99 5.54
CA LEU A 214 -24.50 -8.94 6.01
C LEU A 214 -23.72 -9.53 4.82
N CYS A 215 -22.40 -9.59 4.96
CA CYS A 215 -21.53 -10.26 3.99
C CYS A 215 -21.90 -11.74 3.86
N PRO A 216 -22.04 -12.29 2.64
CA PRO A 216 -22.36 -13.70 2.46
C PRO A 216 -21.28 -14.63 3.06
N ALA A 217 -20.01 -14.24 3.11
CA ALA A 217 -18.96 -15.05 3.75
C ALA A 217 -19.06 -15.09 5.28
N ALA A 218 -19.69 -14.09 5.90
CA ALA A 218 -19.97 -14.06 7.33
C ALA A 218 -21.25 -14.83 7.71
N ASP A 219 -22.01 -15.32 6.73
CA ASP A 219 -23.22 -16.09 6.92
C ASP A 219 -22.95 -17.57 6.63
N GLY A 220 -22.78 -18.37 7.69
CA GLY A 220 -22.45 -19.79 7.58
C GLY A 220 -23.44 -20.67 6.79
N SER A 221 -24.57 -20.11 6.35
CA SER A 221 -25.53 -20.78 5.46
C SER A 221 -25.30 -20.52 3.97
N ASN A 222 -24.35 -19.65 3.60
CA ASN A 222 -24.09 -19.25 2.22
C ASN A 222 -22.98 -20.10 1.56
N ALA A 223 -23.05 -20.29 0.24
CA ALA A 223 -22.01 -20.99 -0.54
C ALA A 223 -20.64 -20.28 -0.54
N LEU A 224 -20.60 -18.98 -0.29
CA LEU A 224 -19.39 -18.17 -0.16
C LEU A 224 -18.83 -18.15 1.27
N THR A 225 -19.36 -18.94 2.19
CA THR A 225 -18.80 -19.08 3.55
C THR A 225 -17.31 -19.41 3.47
N GLY A 226 -16.47 -18.63 4.16
CA GLY A 226 -15.01 -18.84 4.18
C GLY A 226 -14.29 -18.48 2.87
N ASN A 227 -14.97 -17.80 1.94
CA ASN A 227 -14.31 -17.27 0.75
C ASN A 227 -13.21 -16.27 1.14
N ALA A 228 -12.01 -16.46 0.58
CA ALA A 228 -10.85 -15.67 0.94
C ALA A 228 -10.91 -14.23 0.44
N VAL A 229 -11.75 -13.86 -0.53
CA VAL A 229 -11.75 -12.51 -1.15
C VAL A 229 -12.76 -11.54 -0.55
N ILE A 230 -13.67 -11.99 0.33
CA ILE A 230 -14.75 -11.17 0.92
C ILE A 230 -14.89 -11.41 2.43
N GLY A 231 -15.68 -10.57 3.10
CA GLY A 231 -15.84 -10.58 4.55
C GLY A 231 -14.68 -9.91 5.29
N LYS A 232 -13.97 -9.00 4.60
CA LYS A 232 -12.76 -8.36 5.11
C LYS A 232 -12.98 -6.92 5.57
N CYS A 233 -14.13 -6.33 5.27
CA CYS A 233 -14.47 -4.98 5.72
C CYS A 233 -14.25 -4.85 7.22
N ASN A 234 -13.26 -4.05 7.60
CA ASN A 234 -12.90 -3.82 8.99
C ASN A 234 -13.21 -2.39 9.43
N ILE A 235 -14.14 -1.70 8.77
CA ILE A 235 -14.47 -0.32 9.12
C ILE A 235 -15.08 -0.24 10.53
N SER A 236 -16.17 -0.98 10.80
CA SER A 236 -16.91 -0.91 12.08
C SER A 236 -16.56 -2.02 13.07
N VAL A 237 -15.95 -3.11 12.60
CA VAL A 237 -15.60 -4.30 13.39
C VAL A 237 -14.22 -4.80 12.98
N SER A 238 -13.54 -5.55 13.84
CA SER A 238 -12.26 -6.18 13.47
C SER A 238 -12.46 -7.29 12.44
N ALA A 239 -11.55 -7.41 11.47
CA ALA A 239 -11.52 -8.52 10.53
C ALA A 239 -10.09 -9.02 10.34
N LEU A 240 -9.89 -10.34 10.17
CA LEU A 240 -8.58 -10.97 9.94
C LEU A 240 -7.45 -10.59 10.91
N GLY A 241 -7.77 -10.31 12.18
CA GLY A 241 -6.81 -9.87 13.20
C GLY A 241 -6.45 -8.38 13.13
N VAL A 242 -7.10 -7.63 12.23
CA VAL A 242 -6.96 -6.17 12.09
C VAL A 242 -8.05 -5.49 12.91
N PRO A 243 -7.73 -4.51 13.77
CA PRO A 243 -8.73 -3.73 14.51
C PRO A 243 -9.72 -3.00 13.61
N ALA A 244 -10.84 -2.56 14.19
CA ALA A 244 -11.81 -1.74 13.48
C ALA A 244 -11.22 -0.35 13.17
N MET A 245 -11.31 0.09 11.92
CA MET A 245 -10.69 1.33 11.42
C MET A 245 -11.28 2.59 12.07
N VAL A 246 -12.54 2.55 12.52
CA VAL A 246 -13.13 3.65 13.33
C VAL A 246 -12.32 3.97 14.60
N ASN A 247 -11.52 3.03 15.11
CA ASN A 247 -10.69 3.23 16.30
C ASN A 247 -9.44 4.09 16.05
N ASP A 248 -9.12 4.38 14.79
CA ASP A 248 -7.91 5.13 14.41
C ASP A 248 -8.08 6.64 14.47
N PHE A 249 -9.28 7.10 14.81
CA PHE A 249 -9.65 8.50 14.77
C PHE A 249 -9.82 9.07 16.16
N TYR A 250 -9.42 10.35 16.32
CA TYR A 250 -9.36 11.01 17.61
C TYR A 250 -9.95 12.41 17.60
N LEU A 251 -10.49 12.83 18.76
CA LEU A 251 -11.09 14.15 18.97
C LEU A 251 -10.26 15.09 19.86
N ASN A 252 -9.13 14.62 20.41
CA ASN A 252 -8.26 15.46 21.24
C ASN A 252 -7.46 16.46 20.41
N GLY A 253 -6.96 17.54 21.02
CA GLY A 253 -5.98 18.41 20.35
C GLY A 253 -4.62 17.72 20.14
N ARG A 254 -3.79 18.25 19.25
CA ARG A 254 -2.39 17.82 19.08
C ARG A 254 -1.64 18.01 20.40
N GLY A 255 -0.81 17.02 20.77
CA GLY A 255 -0.02 17.06 22.01
C GLY A 255 -0.79 16.70 23.28
N TYR A 256 -2.10 16.42 23.18
CA TYR A 256 -2.92 15.93 24.28
C TYR A 256 -3.08 14.40 24.22
N ALA A 257 -3.49 13.80 25.34
CA ALA A 257 -3.76 12.38 25.42
C ALA A 257 -4.82 11.93 24.41
N ALA A 258 -4.64 10.73 23.84
CA ALA A 258 -5.54 10.17 22.84
C ALA A 258 -6.97 10.03 23.39
N SER A 259 -7.94 10.56 22.66
CA SER A 259 -9.37 10.46 22.96
C SER A 259 -10.11 9.98 21.71
N PRO A 260 -10.70 8.77 21.72
CA PRO A 260 -11.39 8.22 20.56
C PRO A 260 -12.47 9.16 20.01
N ALA A 261 -12.50 9.33 18.69
CA ALA A 261 -13.45 10.20 17.99
C ALA A 261 -14.88 9.67 18.01
N PHE A 262 -15.03 8.35 17.96
CA PHE A 262 -16.30 7.68 17.74
C PHE A 262 -16.64 6.76 18.91
N SER A 263 -17.94 6.50 19.10
CA SER A 263 -18.44 5.56 20.10
C SER A 263 -19.61 4.78 19.53
N ALA A 264 -19.58 3.45 19.68
CA ALA A 264 -20.66 2.59 19.26
C ALA A 264 -21.88 2.76 20.16
N VAL A 265 -23.08 2.73 19.58
CA VAL A 265 -24.29 2.46 20.36
C VAL A 265 -24.20 1.04 20.94
N SER A 266 -24.49 0.91 22.23
CA SER A 266 -24.53 -0.39 22.91
C SER A 266 -25.64 -1.28 22.37
N ASP A 267 -25.36 -2.57 22.18
CA ASP A 267 -26.36 -3.57 21.79
C ASP A 267 -27.54 -3.64 22.79
N ALA A 268 -27.33 -3.25 24.06
CA ALA A 268 -28.38 -3.18 25.08
C ALA A 268 -29.40 -2.03 24.87
N ALA A 269 -29.05 -1.03 24.05
CA ALA A 269 -29.95 0.07 23.69
C ALA A 269 -30.80 -0.23 22.44
N LEU A 270 -30.61 -1.39 21.81
CA LEU A 270 -31.30 -1.77 20.58
C LEU A 270 -32.65 -2.41 20.87
N ASP A 271 -33.67 -2.07 20.06
CA ASP A 271 -34.93 -2.80 20.04
C ASP A 271 -34.82 -4.12 19.25
N GLY A 272 -35.91 -4.90 19.21
CA GLY A 272 -35.95 -6.21 18.53
C GLY A 272 -35.71 -6.17 17.02
N THR A 273 -35.57 -4.99 16.43
CA THR A 273 -35.24 -4.78 15.01
C THR A 273 -33.89 -4.09 14.80
N ASN A 274 -33.05 -4.06 15.83
CA ASN A 274 -31.75 -3.39 15.87
C ASN A 274 -31.81 -1.86 15.69
N ARG A 275 -32.93 -1.22 16.06
CA ARG A 275 -33.02 0.24 16.10
C ARG A 275 -32.62 0.74 17.49
N ALA A 276 -31.75 1.73 17.54
CA ALA A 276 -31.30 2.33 18.80
C ALA A 276 -32.24 3.43 19.33
N GLY A 277 -32.99 4.07 18.44
CA GLY A 277 -33.90 5.15 18.80
C GLY A 277 -34.41 5.93 17.60
N GLY A 278 -35.13 7.01 17.89
CA GLY A 278 -35.75 7.87 16.87
C GLY A 278 -37.14 7.38 16.45
N ASP A 279 -37.44 7.53 15.16
CA ASP A 279 -38.75 7.31 14.56
C ASP A 279 -39.02 5.85 14.19
N ALA A 280 -40.31 5.49 14.10
CA ALA A 280 -40.76 4.16 13.68
C ALA A 280 -41.29 4.18 12.24
N TYR A 281 -40.93 3.17 11.46
CA TYR A 281 -41.49 2.99 10.12
C TYR A 281 -42.97 2.58 10.21
N LEU A 282 -43.75 2.94 9.19
CA LEU A 282 -45.16 2.54 9.12
C LEU A 282 -45.29 1.04 8.87
N TRP A 283 -46.26 0.43 9.54
CA TRP A 283 -46.70 -0.93 9.21
C TRP A 283 -47.68 -0.90 8.05
N LYS A 284 -47.77 -2.00 7.30
CA LYS A 284 -48.87 -2.23 6.38
C LYS A 284 -50.18 -2.25 7.16
N TYR A 285 -51.26 -1.74 6.57
CA TYR A 285 -52.59 -1.69 7.17
C TYR A 285 -52.99 -3.07 7.71
N GLY A 286 -53.33 -3.14 8.99
CA GLY A 286 -53.70 -4.39 9.67
C GLY A 286 -52.53 -5.33 9.99
N SER A 287 -51.28 -4.92 9.80
CA SER A 287 -50.08 -5.70 10.13
C SER A 287 -49.31 -5.08 11.31
N THR A 288 -48.58 -5.93 12.03
CA THR A 288 -47.59 -5.55 13.06
C THR A 288 -46.21 -6.15 12.78
N SER A 289 -46.06 -6.84 11.64
CA SER A 289 -44.85 -7.60 11.28
C SER A 289 -44.36 -7.32 9.86
N VAL A 290 -45.17 -6.67 9.01
CA VAL A 290 -44.82 -6.31 7.64
C VAL A 290 -44.84 -4.80 7.49
N TYR A 291 -43.68 -4.21 7.24
CA TYR A 291 -43.56 -2.77 7.01
C TYR A 291 -44.24 -2.34 5.70
N ALA A 292 -44.79 -1.14 5.69
CA ALA A 292 -45.37 -0.53 4.51
C ALA A 292 -44.25 -0.09 3.54
N ALA A 293 -44.36 -0.47 2.26
CA ALA A 293 -43.48 0.06 1.22
C ALA A 293 -44.00 1.40 0.68
N THR A 294 -45.30 1.64 0.79
CA THR A 294 -46.00 2.82 0.25
C THR A 294 -47.02 3.36 1.24
N LEU A 295 -47.52 4.56 0.99
CA LEU A 295 -48.62 5.10 1.79
C LEU A 295 -49.92 4.33 1.52
N LYS A 296 -50.07 3.79 0.30
CA LYS A 296 -51.12 2.84 -0.06
C LYS A 296 -51.06 1.60 0.82
N ASP A 297 -49.88 1.07 1.13
CA ASP A 297 -49.77 -0.08 2.04
C ASP A 297 -50.20 0.29 3.46
N ALA A 298 -49.83 1.48 3.95
CA ALA A 298 -50.19 1.94 5.30
C ALA A 298 -51.70 2.21 5.49
N TYR A 299 -52.40 2.66 4.44
CA TYR A 299 -53.83 2.98 4.48
C TYR A 299 -54.75 2.00 3.76
N ASN A 300 -54.19 1.03 3.04
CA ASN A 300 -54.91 0.17 2.09
C ASN A 300 -55.76 0.96 1.07
N SER A 301 -55.31 2.14 0.66
CA SER A 301 -56.02 3.02 -0.27
C SER A 301 -55.06 3.93 -1.03
N THR A 302 -55.40 4.28 -2.28
CA THR A 302 -54.71 5.33 -3.04
C THR A 302 -55.39 6.70 -2.94
N THR A 303 -56.55 6.79 -2.27
CA THR A 303 -57.32 8.04 -2.16
C THR A 303 -56.77 8.95 -1.06
N ARG A 304 -57.04 10.26 -1.18
CA ARG A 304 -56.63 11.27 -0.22
C ARG A 304 -57.13 10.96 1.19
N ASN A 305 -56.24 10.97 2.17
CA ASN A 305 -56.59 10.83 3.60
C ASN A 305 -56.33 12.16 4.32
N SER A 306 -57.39 12.92 4.62
CA SER A 306 -57.25 14.25 5.24
C SER A 306 -56.50 14.25 6.58
N GLY A 307 -56.56 13.15 7.34
CA GLY A 307 -55.80 12.99 8.58
C GLY A 307 -54.29 12.96 8.34
N PHE A 308 -53.84 12.16 7.39
CA PHE A 308 -52.42 12.10 6.97
C PHE A 308 -51.95 13.43 6.41
N GLU A 309 -52.72 14.01 5.50
CA GLU A 309 -52.37 15.27 4.84
C GLU A 309 -52.12 16.39 5.86
N ALA A 310 -52.87 16.40 6.96
CA ALA A 310 -52.75 17.41 8.01
C ALA A 310 -51.74 17.05 9.13
N ASN A 311 -51.58 15.76 9.48
CA ASN A 311 -50.85 15.35 10.69
C ASN A 311 -49.75 14.29 10.45
N GLY A 312 -49.56 13.84 9.21
CA GLY A 312 -48.55 12.86 8.84
C GLY A 312 -48.59 11.57 9.66
N TYR A 313 -47.44 11.13 10.16
CA TYR A 313 -47.30 9.91 10.94
C TYR A 313 -48.13 9.95 12.23
N LYS A 314 -48.40 11.12 12.80
CA LYS A 314 -49.25 11.25 13.99
C LYS A 314 -50.66 10.73 13.74
N ALA A 315 -51.17 10.84 12.52
CA ALA A 315 -52.48 10.30 12.16
C ALA A 315 -52.54 8.76 12.12
N ILE A 316 -51.39 8.09 11.99
CA ILE A 316 -51.31 6.62 11.84
C ILE A 316 -50.81 5.99 13.14
N GLN A 317 -49.72 6.52 13.69
CA GLN A 317 -49.00 5.97 14.83
C GLN A 317 -49.28 6.73 16.14
N GLY A 318 -50.04 7.83 16.11
CA GLY A 318 -50.33 8.64 17.29
C GLY A 318 -49.19 9.57 17.75
N ALA A 319 -48.02 9.51 17.10
CA ALA A 319 -46.86 10.33 17.41
C ALA A 319 -46.30 11.02 16.15
N SER A 320 -45.86 12.28 16.30
CA SER A 320 -45.16 13.01 15.24
C SER A 320 -43.73 12.51 15.08
N LEU A 321 -43.19 12.62 13.86
CA LEU A 321 -41.78 12.30 13.61
C LEU A 321 -40.85 13.26 14.35
N LYS A 322 -39.79 12.69 14.93
CA LYS A 322 -38.62 13.39 15.48
C LYS A 322 -37.66 13.83 14.37
N GLY A 323 -37.80 13.29 13.17
CA GLY A 323 -36.98 13.59 11.99
C GLY A 323 -35.68 12.80 11.92
N TYR A 324 -35.55 11.68 12.65
CA TYR A 324 -34.37 10.81 12.58
C TYR A 324 -34.68 9.39 13.04
N VAL A 325 -33.91 8.43 12.52
CA VAL A 325 -33.81 7.06 13.03
C VAL A 325 -32.35 6.77 13.35
N GLN A 326 -32.07 6.22 14.52
CA GLN A 326 -30.72 5.84 14.94
C GLN A 326 -30.49 4.35 14.73
N GLY A 327 -29.41 4.03 14.03
CA GLY A 327 -29.00 2.66 13.73
C GLY A 327 -28.17 2.03 14.86
N PRO A 328 -27.81 0.75 14.73
CA PRO A 328 -26.98 0.07 15.71
C PRO A 328 -25.52 0.53 15.64
N ARG A 329 -24.77 0.30 16.71
CA ARG A 329 -23.31 0.48 16.78
C ARG A 329 -22.80 1.76 16.11
N TYR A 330 -22.04 1.65 15.02
CA TYR A 330 -21.40 2.74 14.29
C TYR A 330 -22.16 3.24 13.05
N TRP A 331 -23.42 2.81 12.86
CA TRP A 331 -24.26 3.27 11.75
C TRP A 331 -24.64 4.76 11.85
N GLY A 332 -24.73 5.28 13.08
CA GLY A 332 -25.14 6.66 13.32
C GLY A 332 -26.64 6.87 13.15
N LYS A 333 -27.04 7.88 12.39
CA LYS A 333 -28.46 8.23 12.18
C LYS A 333 -28.79 8.51 10.72
N THR A 334 -30.06 8.33 10.36
CA THR A 334 -30.61 8.67 9.05
C THR A 334 -31.87 9.49 9.21
N PHE A 335 -32.11 10.41 8.26
CA PHE A 335 -33.42 11.06 8.09
C PHE A 335 -34.30 10.30 7.09
N PHE A 336 -33.74 9.33 6.36
CA PHE A 336 -34.48 8.62 5.32
C PHE A 336 -35.51 7.71 5.97
N ILE A 337 -36.77 8.08 5.81
CA ILE A 337 -37.94 7.27 6.14
C ILE A 337 -38.92 7.39 4.98
N TRP A 338 -39.48 6.25 4.57
CA TRP A 338 -40.47 6.19 3.50
C TRP A 338 -41.72 5.45 3.99
N PRO A 339 -42.93 5.95 3.71
CA PRO A 339 -43.26 7.21 3.01
C PRO A 339 -42.84 8.48 3.78
N PRO A 340 -42.58 9.62 3.10
CA PRO A 340 -42.23 10.87 3.76
C PRO A 340 -43.44 11.48 4.49
N ASP A 341 -43.20 12.17 5.61
CA ASP A 341 -44.24 12.82 6.41
C ASP A 341 -44.52 14.25 5.90
N PRO A 342 -45.76 14.64 5.56
CA PRO A 342 -46.08 15.99 5.08
C PRO A 342 -45.78 17.12 6.07
N THR A 343 -45.73 16.83 7.36
CA THR A 343 -45.42 17.80 8.43
C THR A 343 -43.91 17.90 8.71
N ASN A 344 -43.12 16.96 8.20
CA ASN A 344 -41.67 16.91 8.36
C ASN A 344 -41.01 16.26 7.14
N ASP A 345 -41.24 16.84 5.95
CA ASP A 345 -40.78 16.24 4.69
C ASP A 345 -39.29 16.48 4.49
N TRP A 346 -38.50 15.43 4.70
CA TRP A 346 -37.06 15.46 4.46
C TRP A 346 -36.71 15.81 3.01
N ARG A 347 -37.59 15.51 2.03
CA ARG A 347 -37.38 15.86 0.62
C ARG A 347 -37.38 17.38 0.44
N GLN A 348 -38.38 18.05 1.00
CA GLN A 348 -38.44 19.50 0.96
C GLN A 348 -37.34 20.15 1.80
N ASN A 349 -37.12 19.64 3.02
CA ASN A 349 -36.19 20.23 3.98
C ASN A 349 -34.74 20.15 3.50
N PHE A 350 -34.33 19.01 2.94
CA PHE A 350 -32.93 18.75 2.56
C PHE A 350 -32.65 18.84 1.07
N PHE A 351 -33.68 18.80 0.21
CA PHE A 351 -33.52 18.80 -1.24
C PHE A 351 -34.36 19.86 -1.99
N GLY A 352 -35.18 20.62 -1.27
CA GLY A 352 -35.94 21.75 -1.81
C GLY A 352 -37.12 21.38 -2.71
N THR A 353 -37.53 20.12 -2.72
CA THR A 353 -38.63 19.64 -3.57
C THR A 353 -39.44 18.54 -2.90
N THR A 354 -40.77 18.55 -3.09
CA THR A 354 -41.67 17.43 -2.75
C THR A 354 -42.00 16.54 -3.96
N ASN A 355 -41.51 16.91 -5.15
CA ASN A 355 -41.74 16.17 -6.39
C ASN A 355 -40.77 14.98 -6.50
N ASN A 356 -41.32 13.76 -6.43
CA ASN A 356 -40.53 12.53 -6.51
C ASN A 356 -39.81 12.37 -7.85
N THR A 357 -40.36 12.86 -8.97
CA THR A 357 -39.68 12.77 -10.28
C THR A 357 -38.41 13.62 -10.35
N LYS A 358 -38.18 14.50 -9.38
CA LYS A 358 -36.93 15.25 -9.25
C LYS A 358 -35.87 14.46 -8.51
N LEU A 359 -36.23 13.73 -7.47
CA LEU A 359 -35.28 12.94 -6.67
C LEU A 359 -34.98 11.57 -7.28
N TRP A 360 -35.94 10.98 -8.00
CA TRP A 360 -35.79 9.66 -8.61
C TRP A 360 -36.19 9.64 -10.09
N SER A 361 -35.54 8.75 -10.82
CA SER A 361 -35.88 8.38 -12.19
C SER A 361 -37.10 7.45 -12.20
N SER A 362 -37.62 7.14 -13.40
CA SER A 362 -38.74 6.18 -13.55
C SER A 362 -38.41 4.77 -13.08
N SER A 363 -37.12 4.37 -13.03
CA SER A 363 -36.69 3.09 -12.47
C SER A 363 -36.56 3.11 -10.94
N GLY A 364 -36.86 4.24 -10.30
CA GLY A 364 -36.71 4.45 -8.86
C GLY A 364 -35.27 4.69 -8.42
N ALA A 365 -34.31 4.75 -9.35
CA ALA A 365 -32.93 5.13 -9.06
C ALA A 365 -32.86 6.62 -8.71
N TRP A 366 -31.95 6.99 -7.82
CA TRP A 366 -31.75 8.37 -7.41
C TRP A 366 -31.13 9.20 -8.53
N ASN A 367 -31.63 10.41 -8.75
CA ASN A 367 -31.11 11.31 -9.78
C ASN A 367 -29.89 12.08 -9.27
N ASP A 368 -29.08 12.60 -10.18
CA ASP A 368 -28.04 13.56 -9.82
C ASP A 368 -28.63 14.94 -9.54
N PRO A 369 -28.03 15.76 -8.64
CA PRO A 369 -28.57 17.07 -8.29
C PRO A 369 -28.77 18.04 -9.48
N PRO A 370 -27.80 18.23 -10.40
CA PRO A 370 -27.91 19.25 -11.46
C PRO A 370 -29.21 19.12 -12.29
N GLY A 371 -30.03 20.16 -12.30
CA GLY A 371 -31.31 20.23 -13.04
C GLY A 371 -32.50 19.51 -12.36
N ASN A 372 -32.23 18.79 -11.29
CA ASN A 372 -33.21 17.94 -10.61
C ASN A 372 -33.59 18.49 -9.23
N TYR A 373 -32.63 18.65 -8.32
CA TYR A 373 -32.86 19.12 -6.96
C TYR A 373 -31.63 19.86 -6.40
N THR A 374 -31.78 20.51 -5.25
CA THR A 374 -30.68 21.25 -4.61
C THR A 374 -30.43 20.71 -3.21
N ILE A 375 -29.22 20.22 -2.94
CA ILE A 375 -28.83 19.77 -1.60
C ILE A 375 -28.75 20.99 -0.67
N ASN A 376 -29.58 20.99 0.37
CA ASN A 376 -29.60 22.04 1.39
C ASN A 376 -28.60 21.71 2.50
N TYR A 377 -27.32 21.98 2.24
CA TYR A 377 -26.22 21.70 3.16
C TYR A 377 -26.42 22.35 4.53
N LYS A 378 -26.91 23.59 4.58
CA LYS A 378 -27.23 24.29 5.84
C LYS A 378 -28.24 23.53 6.69
N ALA A 379 -29.33 23.05 6.08
CA ALA A 379 -30.35 22.28 6.79
C ALA A 379 -29.82 20.93 7.26
N ILE A 380 -29.04 20.23 6.43
CA ILE A 380 -28.42 18.95 6.79
C ILE A 380 -27.44 19.13 7.95
N LEU A 381 -26.56 20.13 7.90
CA LEU A 381 -25.61 20.44 8.97
C LEU A 381 -26.32 20.83 10.28
N ALA A 382 -27.40 21.60 10.20
CA ALA A 382 -28.23 21.92 11.36
C ALA A 382 -28.89 20.67 11.95
N TRP A 383 -29.42 19.77 11.11
CA TRP A 383 -30.00 18.49 11.53
C TRP A 383 -28.98 17.56 12.19
N ILE A 384 -27.77 17.45 11.62
CA ILE A 384 -26.67 16.65 12.18
C ILE A 384 -26.37 17.12 13.61
N LYS A 385 -26.27 18.44 13.84
CA LYS A 385 -25.91 19.00 15.15
C LYS A 385 -27.05 18.97 16.16
N ASN A 386 -28.29 19.22 15.72
CA ASN A 386 -29.37 19.60 16.64
C ASN A 386 -30.53 18.59 16.70
N THR A 387 -30.61 17.59 15.83
CA THR A 387 -31.71 16.63 15.79
C THR A 387 -31.25 15.23 16.19
N GLY A 388 -31.66 14.77 17.37
CA GLY A 388 -31.21 13.48 17.90
C GLY A 388 -29.72 13.46 18.25
N PRO A 389 -29.12 12.27 18.45
CA PRO A 389 -27.70 12.17 18.78
C PRO A 389 -26.83 12.64 17.61
N ASN A 390 -25.79 13.42 17.87
CA ASN A 390 -24.77 13.74 16.89
C ASN A 390 -23.70 12.63 16.91
N PRO A 391 -23.54 11.85 15.84
CA PRO A 391 -22.61 10.73 15.84
C PRO A 391 -21.16 11.16 15.55
N PHE A 392 -20.91 12.46 15.32
CA PHE A 392 -19.59 13.00 14.98
C PHE A 392 -19.01 13.86 16.10
N PRO A 393 -17.69 13.78 16.35
CA PRO A 393 -17.03 14.65 17.30
C PRO A 393 -16.99 16.11 16.82
N PRO A 394 -16.68 17.07 17.70
CA PRO A 394 -16.50 18.47 17.30
C PRO A 394 -15.26 18.69 16.42
N GLN A 395 -14.23 17.84 16.53
CA GLN A 395 -13.05 17.80 15.67
C GLN A 395 -12.66 16.36 15.37
N LEU A 396 -11.99 16.14 14.24
CA LEU A 396 -11.55 14.82 13.81
C LEU A 396 -10.11 14.88 13.29
N ARG A 397 -9.26 14.01 13.85
CA ARG A 397 -7.86 13.87 13.42
C ARG A 397 -7.39 12.43 13.46
N SER A 398 -6.36 12.13 12.68
CA SER A 398 -5.63 10.85 12.75
C SER A 398 -4.31 10.96 11.98
N GLY A 399 -3.27 10.24 12.38
CA GLY A 399 -2.01 10.14 11.60
C GLY A 399 -1.39 11.47 11.18
N ASN A 400 -1.40 12.48 12.06
CA ASN A 400 -0.99 13.87 11.81
C ASN A 400 -1.81 14.64 10.75
N ILE A 401 -3.01 14.17 10.46
CA ILE A 401 -3.99 14.83 9.58
C ILE A 401 -5.13 15.38 10.43
N LEU A 402 -5.44 16.66 10.23
CA LEU A 402 -6.62 17.30 10.80
C LEU A 402 -7.70 17.41 9.72
N TYR A 403 -8.73 16.57 9.81
CA TYR A 403 -9.83 16.53 8.84
C TYR A 403 -10.73 17.75 8.97
N TYR A 404 -11.20 17.99 10.19
CA TYR A 404 -11.92 19.20 10.57
C TYR A 404 -11.69 19.52 12.03
N ASP A 405 -11.77 20.80 12.38
CA ASP A 405 -11.75 21.30 13.77
C ASP A 405 -13.10 21.88 14.21
N GLN A 406 -14.07 21.92 13.32
CA GLN A 406 -15.44 22.30 13.60
C GLN A 406 -16.42 21.73 12.56
N ILE A 407 -17.67 21.53 12.99
CA ILE A 407 -18.80 21.27 12.09
C ILE A 407 -19.37 22.62 11.64
N PRO A 408 -19.24 23.00 10.35
CA PRO A 408 -19.65 24.30 9.87
C PRO A 408 -21.17 24.50 9.99
N THR A 409 -21.62 25.75 9.90
CA THR A 409 -23.05 26.09 9.84
C THR A 409 -23.60 26.02 8.41
N ASP A 410 -22.74 26.20 7.42
CA ASP A 410 -23.07 26.20 6.00
C ASP A 410 -21.80 25.98 5.15
N VAL A 411 -21.98 25.84 3.84
CA VAL A 411 -20.93 25.78 2.80
C VAL A 411 -21.06 27.01 1.88
N PRO A 412 -20.06 27.33 1.04
CA PRO A 412 -20.15 28.47 0.13
C PRO A 412 -21.34 28.37 -0.84
N ALA A 413 -21.93 29.51 -1.20
CA ALA A 413 -23.09 29.57 -2.10
C ALA A 413 -22.84 28.88 -3.46
N SER A 414 -21.59 28.89 -3.94
CA SER A 414 -21.19 28.19 -5.17
C SER A 414 -21.39 26.67 -5.12
N ALA A 415 -21.36 26.06 -3.92
CA ALA A 415 -21.53 24.63 -3.73
C ALA A 415 -22.98 24.16 -3.95
N TYR A 416 -23.98 25.03 -3.74
CA TYR A 416 -25.41 24.71 -3.87
C TYR A 416 -25.84 24.38 -5.30
N THR A 417 -25.11 24.88 -6.30
CA THR A 417 -25.36 24.55 -7.71
C THR A 417 -24.98 23.11 -8.06
N HIS A 418 -24.14 22.49 -7.24
CA HIS A 418 -23.52 21.20 -7.50
C HIS A 418 -22.77 21.14 -8.84
N THR A 419 -22.41 22.26 -9.47
CA THR A 419 -21.65 22.30 -10.75
C THR A 419 -20.20 22.75 -10.56
N THR A 420 -19.90 23.40 -9.44
CA THR A 420 -18.54 23.86 -9.11
C THR A 420 -17.74 22.72 -8.47
N LEU A 421 -16.46 22.58 -8.83
CA LEU A 421 -15.57 21.59 -8.22
C LEU A 421 -15.34 21.87 -6.72
N ASN A 422 -15.26 20.80 -5.92
CA ASN A 422 -15.02 20.90 -4.47
C ASN A 422 -13.65 21.51 -4.13
N THR A 423 -12.69 21.40 -5.03
CA THR A 423 -11.36 22.03 -4.93
C THR A 423 -11.41 23.56 -4.93
N ALA A 424 -12.51 24.17 -5.35
CA ALA A 424 -12.72 25.62 -5.26
C ALA A 424 -13.14 26.09 -3.85
N ILE A 425 -13.48 25.18 -2.93
CA ILE A 425 -13.83 25.51 -1.55
C ILE A 425 -12.53 25.65 -0.74
N THR A 426 -12.20 26.88 -0.35
CA THR A 426 -10.94 27.20 0.36
C THR A 426 -10.98 26.87 1.85
N ASP A 427 -12.15 26.89 2.48
CA ASP A 427 -12.29 26.47 3.88
C ASP A 427 -12.30 24.94 3.96
N ALA A 428 -11.27 24.37 4.60
CA ALA A 428 -11.09 22.92 4.70
C ALA A 428 -12.23 22.22 5.46
N ASN A 429 -12.82 22.86 6.48
CA ASN A 429 -13.95 22.30 7.22
C ASN A 429 -15.18 22.25 6.32
N GLN A 430 -15.48 23.34 5.60
CA GLN A 430 -16.60 23.39 4.67
C GLN A 430 -16.43 22.38 3.54
N ARG A 431 -15.23 22.25 2.97
CA ARG A 431 -14.93 21.27 1.93
C ARG A 431 -15.15 19.84 2.44
N PHE A 432 -14.59 19.49 3.59
CA PHE A 432 -14.74 18.15 4.17
C PHE A 432 -16.20 17.78 4.38
N TRP A 433 -16.97 18.65 5.03
CA TRP A 433 -18.37 18.37 5.31
C TRP A 433 -19.24 18.35 4.05
N LYS A 434 -18.94 19.21 3.06
CA LYS A 434 -19.62 19.19 1.77
C LYS A 434 -19.39 17.86 1.05
N GLU A 435 -18.14 17.45 0.91
CA GLU A 435 -17.77 16.20 0.24
C GLU A 435 -18.35 14.97 0.96
N TYR A 436 -18.29 14.94 2.30
CA TYR A 436 -18.93 13.87 3.08
C TYR A 436 -20.45 13.82 2.87
N ILE A 437 -21.13 14.96 2.89
CA ILE A 437 -22.57 15.01 2.65
C ILE A 437 -22.90 14.49 1.25
N ASP A 438 -22.20 14.93 0.20
CA ASP A 438 -22.46 14.41 -1.15
C ASP A 438 -22.21 12.91 -1.23
N TYR A 439 -21.13 12.44 -0.60
CA TYR A 439 -20.79 11.04 -0.55
C TYR A 439 -21.88 10.23 0.13
N VAL A 440 -22.38 10.64 1.30
CA VAL A 440 -23.48 9.95 1.98
C VAL A 440 -24.80 10.04 1.21
N ILE A 441 -25.05 11.11 0.48
CA ILE A 441 -26.26 11.28 -0.34
C ILE A 441 -26.23 10.34 -1.55
N GLY A 442 -25.05 10.01 -2.07
CA GLY A 442 -24.89 9.21 -3.27
C GLY A 442 -24.68 10.06 -4.53
N SER A 443 -24.01 11.20 -4.40
CA SER A 443 -23.75 12.13 -5.51
C SER A 443 -22.40 12.82 -5.38
N TRP A 444 -21.38 12.15 -4.83
CA TRP A 444 -20.06 12.75 -4.66
C TRP A 444 -19.45 13.09 -6.02
N ARG A 445 -18.94 14.33 -6.12
CA ARG A 445 -18.27 14.82 -7.31
C ARG A 445 -16.77 14.69 -7.12
N ASP A 446 -16.12 13.89 -7.96
CA ASP A 446 -14.69 13.71 -7.92
C ASP A 446 -13.94 15.00 -8.30
N PRO A 447 -12.61 15.06 -8.10
CA PRO A 447 -11.82 16.22 -8.50
C PRO A 447 -11.81 16.49 -10.01
N SER A 448 -12.15 15.49 -10.85
CA SER A 448 -12.23 15.64 -12.31
C SER A 448 -13.57 16.22 -12.80
N GLY A 449 -14.57 16.26 -11.94
CA GLY A 449 -15.93 16.74 -12.21
C GLY A 449 -16.95 15.65 -12.51
N SER A 450 -16.59 14.37 -12.42
CA SER A 450 -17.55 13.25 -12.55
C SER A 450 -18.36 13.08 -11.28
N ILE A 451 -19.65 12.80 -11.40
CA ILE A 451 -20.51 12.45 -10.25
C ILE A 451 -20.54 10.92 -10.15
N HIS A 452 -20.23 10.40 -8.97
CA HIS A 452 -20.28 8.98 -8.67
C HIS A 452 -21.58 8.63 -7.94
N SER A 453 -21.95 7.36 -8.04
CA SER A 453 -23.17 6.81 -7.45
C SER A 453 -22.86 5.55 -6.64
N PRO A 454 -23.69 5.22 -5.63
CA PRO A 454 -23.62 3.99 -4.85
C PRO A 454 -23.45 2.73 -5.70
N GLY A 455 -22.49 1.87 -5.33
CA GLY A 455 -22.22 0.62 -6.06
C GLY A 455 -21.22 0.73 -7.20
N ASP A 456 -20.51 1.86 -7.29
CA ASP A 456 -19.24 2.04 -8.01
C ASP A 456 -18.07 1.88 -7.03
N ALA A 457 -16.87 1.58 -7.51
CA ALA A 457 -15.64 1.49 -6.70
C ALA A 457 -15.34 2.80 -5.95
N ALA A 458 -15.70 3.94 -6.54
CA ALA A 458 -15.61 5.26 -5.91
C ALA A 458 -16.60 5.50 -4.76
N MET A 459 -17.61 4.65 -4.61
CA MET A 459 -18.70 4.76 -3.62
C MET A 459 -19.17 3.35 -3.19
N SER A 460 -18.24 2.64 -2.57
CA SER A 460 -18.25 1.19 -2.33
C SER A 460 -19.09 0.77 -1.11
N TYR A 461 -20.23 1.43 -0.89
CA TYR A 461 -21.15 1.12 0.22
C TYR A 461 -22.48 0.48 -0.23
N GLY A 462 -22.52 0.00 -1.47
CA GLY A 462 -23.60 -0.81 -2.05
C GLY A 462 -24.71 -0.01 -2.74
N PRO A 463 -25.22 -0.49 -3.88
CA PRO A 463 -26.24 0.21 -4.66
C PRO A 463 -27.59 0.20 -3.94
N ASP A 464 -28.53 0.98 -4.45
CA ASP A 464 -29.92 0.90 -4.00
C ASP A 464 -30.60 -0.42 -4.41
N TYR A 465 -31.70 -0.76 -3.74
CA TYR A 465 -32.47 -1.96 -4.04
C TYR A 465 -33.98 -1.70 -4.02
N THR A 466 -34.74 -2.61 -4.60
CA THR A 466 -36.18 -2.52 -4.78
C THR A 466 -36.94 -3.17 -3.63
N PHE A 467 -37.58 -2.35 -2.78
CA PHE A 467 -38.47 -2.82 -1.72
C PHE A 467 -39.93 -2.67 -2.14
N GLY A 468 -40.56 -3.75 -2.62
CA GLY A 468 -41.90 -3.71 -3.22
C GLY A 468 -41.88 -3.36 -4.71
N THR A 469 -42.98 -2.85 -5.26
CA THR A 469 -43.07 -2.46 -6.68
C THR A 469 -42.65 -1.02 -6.86
N VAL A 470 -41.64 -0.75 -7.71
CA VAL A 470 -41.20 0.63 -7.98
C VAL A 470 -42.28 1.42 -8.72
N LYS A 471 -42.53 2.64 -8.27
CA LYS A 471 -43.36 3.62 -8.96
C LYS A 471 -42.95 5.03 -8.57
N ILE A 472 -42.74 5.91 -9.54
CA ILE A 472 -42.40 7.31 -9.31
C ILE A 472 -43.38 8.19 -10.09
N SER A 473 -44.06 9.08 -9.38
CA SER A 473 -45.06 9.97 -9.96
C SER A 473 -44.75 11.43 -9.66
N SER A 474 -45.28 12.34 -10.47
CA SER A 474 -45.35 13.75 -10.09
C SER A 474 -46.40 13.95 -8.99
N PRO A 475 -46.28 15.03 -8.18
CA PRO A 475 -47.30 15.38 -7.20
C PRO A 475 -48.69 15.47 -7.86
N PRO A 476 -49.72 14.83 -7.29
CA PRO A 476 -51.09 14.94 -7.78
C PRO A 476 -51.55 16.40 -7.87
N SER A 477 -52.25 16.74 -8.95
CA SER A 477 -52.79 18.09 -9.22
C SER A 477 -54.31 18.06 -9.40
N GLY A 478 -54.97 19.23 -9.40
CA GLY A 478 -56.41 19.35 -9.60
C GLY A 478 -57.24 19.10 -8.32
N SER A 479 -58.43 18.50 -8.45
CA SER A 479 -59.38 18.28 -7.33
C SER A 479 -58.97 17.19 -6.34
N ASP A 480 -57.93 16.42 -6.64
CA ASP A 480 -57.34 15.37 -5.79
C ASP A 480 -55.94 15.80 -5.31
N THR A 481 -55.84 16.96 -4.66
CA THR A 481 -54.58 17.49 -4.09
C THR A 481 -54.14 16.64 -2.90
N ARG A 482 -53.45 15.55 -3.20
CA ARG A 482 -52.69 14.75 -2.25
C ARG A 482 -51.26 15.27 -2.17
N TYR A 483 -50.66 15.20 -0.99
CA TYR A 483 -49.27 15.56 -0.76
C TYR A 483 -48.28 14.77 -1.64
N MET A 484 -48.59 13.50 -1.93
CA MET A 484 -47.86 12.65 -2.87
C MET A 484 -48.78 11.61 -3.50
N ALA A 485 -48.35 10.93 -4.57
CA ALA A 485 -49.06 9.74 -5.02
C ALA A 485 -48.85 8.62 -3.99
N TYR A 486 -49.95 8.06 -3.47
CA TYR A 486 -49.89 7.15 -2.32
C TYR A 486 -49.23 5.81 -2.66
N ASP A 487 -49.18 5.43 -3.93
CA ASP A 487 -48.51 4.23 -4.41
C ASP A 487 -47.08 4.48 -4.93
N ASP A 488 -46.53 5.68 -4.72
CA ASP A 488 -45.12 5.93 -5.03
C ASP A 488 -44.19 5.14 -4.10
N ASN A 489 -43.16 4.58 -4.74
CA ASN A 489 -42.19 3.71 -4.15
C ASN A 489 -40.85 3.82 -4.91
N PRO A 490 -39.88 4.59 -4.41
CA PRO A 490 -38.55 4.64 -5.00
C PRO A 490 -37.76 3.35 -4.71
N GLN A 491 -36.54 3.23 -5.25
CA GLN A 491 -35.59 2.29 -4.68
C GLN A 491 -35.15 2.76 -3.27
N ARG A 492 -34.53 1.85 -2.52
CA ARG A 492 -34.18 2.03 -1.12
C ARG A 492 -32.68 2.02 -0.92
N PRO A 493 -32.16 2.92 -0.08
CA PRO A 493 -30.75 2.95 0.25
C PRO A 493 -30.36 1.75 1.12
N ARG A 494 -29.12 1.29 0.93
CA ARG A 494 -28.43 0.38 1.86
C ARG A 494 -27.68 1.19 2.92
N HIS A 495 -26.46 1.60 2.62
CA HIS A 495 -25.62 2.39 3.52
C HIS A 495 -25.71 3.89 3.24
N ARG A 496 -26.05 4.31 2.02
CA ARG A 496 -26.25 5.75 1.75
C ARG A 496 -27.38 6.33 2.60
N LEU A 497 -27.33 7.63 2.85
CA LEU A 497 -28.20 8.37 3.78
C LEU A 497 -28.05 7.98 5.26
N TRP A 498 -27.11 7.09 5.61
CA TRP A 498 -26.64 6.95 6.99
C TRP A 498 -25.50 7.92 7.27
N PHE A 499 -25.74 8.85 8.19
CA PHE A 499 -24.74 9.77 8.71
C PHE A 499 -24.17 9.16 9.98
N GLY A 500 -22.97 8.58 9.89
CA GLY A 500 -22.30 7.98 11.03
C GLY A 500 -20.82 7.66 10.77
N PRO A 501 -20.10 7.19 11.81
CA PRO A 501 -18.68 6.85 11.71
C PRO A 501 -18.36 5.86 10.59
N MET A 502 -19.23 4.85 10.38
CA MET A 502 -19.04 3.85 9.34
C MET A 502 -18.98 4.47 7.93
N THR A 503 -19.94 5.30 7.55
CA THR A 503 -19.96 5.94 6.22
C THR A 503 -18.92 7.05 6.09
N MET A 504 -18.54 7.69 7.21
CA MET A 504 -17.47 8.69 7.24
C MET A 504 -16.09 8.07 6.97
N VAL A 505 -15.81 6.91 7.56
CA VAL A 505 -14.56 6.19 7.29
C VAL A 505 -14.55 5.61 5.88
N GLN A 506 -15.68 5.07 5.39
CA GLN A 506 -15.77 4.65 3.99
C GLN A 506 -15.53 5.81 3.02
N PHE A 507 -16.14 6.98 3.27
CA PHE A 507 -15.86 8.21 2.50
C PHE A 507 -14.36 8.50 2.43
N MET A 508 -13.67 8.40 3.56
CA MET A 508 -12.23 8.66 3.59
C MET A 508 -11.42 7.60 2.84
N SER A 509 -11.88 6.33 2.84
CA SER A 509 -11.31 5.23 2.05
C SER A 509 -11.43 5.51 0.56
N ASP A 510 -12.66 5.62 0.05
CA ASP A 510 -12.93 5.69 -1.39
C ASP A 510 -12.36 6.95 -2.04
N THR A 511 -12.34 8.06 -1.29
CA THR A 511 -11.84 9.35 -1.80
C THR A 511 -10.33 9.51 -1.61
N GLY A 512 -9.64 8.50 -1.05
CA GLY A 512 -8.19 8.49 -0.90
C GLY A 512 -7.67 9.50 0.12
N ILE A 513 -8.39 9.68 1.24
CA ILE A 513 -8.04 10.62 2.31
C ILE A 513 -7.84 9.98 3.70
N LEU A 514 -7.76 8.64 3.80
CA LEU A 514 -7.41 7.94 5.05
C LEU A 514 -6.12 8.49 5.70
N PRO A 515 -5.90 8.27 7.01
CA PRO A 515 -4.60 8.55 7.59
C PRO A 515 -3.59 7.49 7.14
N GLY A 516 -2.30 7.83 7.08
CA GLY A 516 -1.25 6.85 6.78
C GLY A 516 -1.13 5.77 7.88
N THR A 517 -1.67 6.03 9.06
CA THR A 517 -1.75 5.10 10.20
C THR A 517 -3.02 4.26 10.22
N ALA A 518 -3.90 4.35 9.22
CA ALA A 518 -5.12 3.56 9.17
C ALA A 518 -4.82 2.06 9.18
N HIS A 519 -5.58 1.31 9.97
CA HIS A 519 -5.59 -0.14 9.99
C HIS A 519 -6.38 -0.71 8.79
N ASP A 520 -6.08 -0.30 7.57
CA ASP A 520 -6.63 -0.91 6.35
C ASP A 520 -6.09 -2.35 6.15
N ILE A 521 -6.91 -3.27 5.61
CA ILE A 521 -6.59 -4.70 5.50
C ILE A 521 -5.35 -5.00 4.67
N SER A 522 -5.01 -4.15 3.71
CA SER A 522 -3.90 -4.34 2.79
C SER A 522 -2.73 -3.45 3.15
N MET A 523 -2.96 -2.15 3.28
CA MET A 523 -1.92 -1.17 3.51
C MET A 523 -1.24 -1.33 4.86
N TYR A 524 -2.01 -1.64 5.91
CA TYR A 524 -1.45 -1.77 7.26
C TYR A 524 -0.44 -2.94 7.39
N PRO A 525 -0.79 -4.20 7.03
CA PRO A 525 0.18 -5.29 7.05
C PRO A 525 1.39 -5.06 6.16
N MET A 526 1.19 -4.45 4.98
CA MET A 526 2.29 -4.12 4.07
C MET A 526 3.31 -3.21 4.76
N LYS A 527 2.85 -2.09 5.33
CA LYS A 527 3.74 -1.12 6.01
C LYS A 527 4.50 -1.72 7.19
N ILE A 528 3.86 -2.60 7.98
CA ILE A 528 4.56 -3.32 9.05
C ILE A 528 5.62 -4.26 8.47
N GLY A 529 5.27 -5.05 7.45
CA GLY A 529 6.19 -5.99 6.80
C GLY A 529 7.41 -5.29 6.20
N ILE A 530 7.19 -4.20 5.46
CA ILE A 530 8.27 -3.37 4.91
C ILE A 530 9.09 -2.71 6.02
N GLY A 531 8.46 -2.16 7.05
CA GLY A 531 9.17 -1.55 8.17
C GLY A 531 10.12 -2.53 8.88
N GLN A 532 9.70 -3.78 9.06
CA GLN A 532 10.55 -4.85 9.61
C GLN A 532 11.64 -5.28 8.62
N ALA A 533 11.32 -5.37 7.33
CA ALA A 533 12.32 -5.66 6.30
C ALA A 533 13.42 -4.58 6.24
N LEU A 534 13.08 -3.30 6.39
CA LEU A 534 14.06 -2.21 6.43
C LEU A 534 14.96 -2.30 7.67
N GLN A 535 14.43 -2.70 8.83
CA GLN A 535 15.24 -2.97 10.02
C GLN A 535 16.19 -4.16 9.79
N ASP A 536 15.72 -5.22 9.13
CA ASP A 536 16.56 -6.36 8.76
C ASP A 536 17.70 -5.93 7.81
N ILE A 537 17.39 -5.11 6.81
CA ILE A 537 18.40 -4.54 5.89
C ILE A 537 19.43 -3.71 6.64
N GLN A 538 19.00 -2.83 7.54
CA GLN A 538 19.91 -2.04 8.37
C GLN A 538 20.86 -2.94 9.18
N ASN A 539 20.37 -4.05 9.69
CA ASN A 539 21.14 -4.95 10.54
C ASN A 539 22.08 -5.88 9.77
N ASN A 540 21.68 -6.32 8.58
CA ASN A 540 22.37 -7.40 7.86
C ASN A 540 23.08 -6.97 6.57
N HIS A 541 22.81 -5.75 6.08
CA HIS A 541 23.27 -5.26 4.78
C HIS A 541 23.87 -3.83 4.84
N PRO A 542 24.93 -3.60 5.63
CA PRO A 542 25.48 -2.27 5.93
C PRO A 542 26.03 -1.47 4.74
N ASN A 543 26.29 -2.11 3.59
CA ASN A 543 26.80 -1.43 2.39
C ASN A 543 25.74 -1.24 1.29
N ASP A 544 24.51 -1.67 1.55
CA ASP A 544 23.40 -1.45 0.64
C ASP A 544 22.81 -0.07 0.86
N LEU A 545 22.56 0.63 -0.25
CA LEU A 545 21.75 1.84 -0.25
C LEU A 545 20.36 1.47 -0.75
N VAL A 546 19.34 1.98 -0.05
CA VAL A 546 17.93 1.72 -0.37
C VAL A 546 17.25 3.04 -0.68
N SER A 547 16.45 3.05 -1.74
CA SER A 547 15.48 4.10 -2.05
C SER A 547 14.08 3.54 -1.87
N MET A 548 13.15 4.36 -1.38
CA MET A 548 11.74 4.01 -1.23
C MET A 548 10.88 4.83 -2.19
N ILE A 549 10.18 4.14 -3.08
CA ILE A 549 9.29 4.70 -4.08
C ILE A 549 7.90 4.21 -3.75
N LEU A 550 6.99 5.15 -3.48
CA LEU A 550 5.56 4.87 -3.43
C LEU A 550 5.01 5.28 -4.79
N PHE A 551 4.12 4.50 -5.38
CA PHE A 551 3.50 4.89 -6.64
C PHE A 551 1.99 4.72 -6.62
N ASN A 552 1.36 5.64 -7.32
CA ASN A 552 0.03 5.56 -7.87
C ASN A 552 0.08 6.40 -9.16
N ARG A 553 -1.03 7.01 -9.58
CA ARG A 553 -1.02 8.01 -10.64
C ARG A 553 -0.34 9.30 -10.13
N PRO A 554 0.70 9.81 -10.82
CA PRO A 554 1.30 11.08 -10.44
C PRO A 554 0.41 12.27 -10.78
N LEU A 555 0.69 13.42 -10.17
CA LEU A 555 0.05 14.67 -10.59
C LEU A 555 0.48 15.00 -12.03
N TYR A 556 -0.52 15.14 -12.90
CA TYR A 556 -0.32 15.54 -14.30
C TYR A 556 -0.44 17.05 -14.50
N SER A 557 0.26 17.55 -15.51
CA SER A 557 0.13 18.93 -15.99
C SER A 557 -1.30 19.20 -16.46
N GLY A 558 -1.90 20.29 -15.95
CA GLY A 558 -3.30 20.62 -16.23
C GLY A 558 -4.33 19.67 -15.59
N GLY A 559 -3.88 18.69 -14.79
CA GLY A 559 -4.76 17.84 -13.99
C GLY A 559 -5.41 18.63 -12.87
N ALA A 560 -6.62 18.22 -12.46
CA ALA A 560 -7.27 18.84 -11.32
C ALA A 560 -6.49 18.57 -10.02
N SER A 561 -6.56 19.52 -9.08
CA SER A 561 -5.90 19.36 -7.78
C SER A 561 -6.44 18.12 -7.06
N GLY A 562 -5.54 17.29 -6.53
CA GLY A 562 -5.90 16.06 -5.82
C GLY A 562 -6.09 14.82 -6.72
N THR A 563 -5.74 14.88 -8.01
CA THR A 563 -5.84 13.71 -8.93
C THR A 563 -4.57 12.87 -9.06
N GLY A 564 -3.71 12.87 -8.05
CA GLY A 564 -2.49 12.07 -8.01
C GLY A 564 -1.58 12.42 -6.85
N ALA A 565 -0.54 11.63 -6.63
CA ALA A 565 0.49 11.84 -5.60
C ALA A 565 1.86 11.24 -6.01
N PHE A 566 2.84 11.34 -5.12
CA PHE A 566 4.13 10.65 -5.22
C PHE A 566 4.92 10.91 -6.52
N ASN A 567 5.01 12.18 -6.92
CA ASN A 567 5.75 12.57 -8.12
C ASN A 567 7.27 12.31 -8.03
N VAL A 568 7.82 12.05 -6.84
CA VAL A 568 9.23 11.70 -6.62
C VAL A 568 9.32 10.52 -5.66
N ALA A 569 10.51 9.92 -5.53
CA ALA A 569 10.75 8.92 -4.51
C ALA A 569 10.59 9.53 -3.11
N GLN A 570 10.05 8.77 -2.18
CA GLN A 570 9.90 9.23 -0.79
C GLN A 570 11.25 9.32 -0.09
N TYR A 571 12.17 8.42 -0.45
CA TYR A 571 13.57 8.47 -0.04
C TYR A 571 14.46 8.07 -1.21
N SER A 572 15.48 8.87 -1.45
CA SER A 572 16.59 8.50 -2.35
C SER A 572 17.53 7.50 -1.68
N LEU A 573 18.44 6.93 -2.47
CA LEU A 573 19.41 5.92 -2.03
C LEU A 573 20.15 6.34 -0.74
N THR A 574 19.87 5.65 0.36
CA THR A 574 20.47 5.89 1.67
C THR A 574 20.65 4.59 2.45
N ASN A 575 21.57 4.56 3.41
CA ASN A 575 21.68 3.49 4.41
C ASN A 575 20.97 3.86 5.73
N ASN A 576 20.36 5.05 5.83
CA ASN A 576 19.61 5.50 7.00
C ASN A 576 18.13 5.06 6.90
N MET A 577 17.82 3.90 7.47
CA MET A 577 16.49 3.29 7.34
C MET A 577 15.42 3.92 8.24
N GLN A 578 15.78 4.57 9.35
CA GLN A 578 14.78 5.04 10.33
C GLN A 578 13.82 6.13 9.78
N PRO A 579 14.30 7.18 9.09
CA PRO A 579 13.42 8.16 8.44
C PRO A 579 12.53 7.51 7.36
N MET A 580 13.07 6.54 6.62
CA MET A 580 12.32 5.78 5.62
C MET A 580 11.17 4.99 6.26
N ILE A 581 11.42 4.29 7.36
CA ILE A 581 10.38 3.60 8.14
C ILE A 581 9.29 4.59 8.60
N ASN A 582 9.67 5.76 9.12
CA ASN A 582 8.71 6.76 9.58
C ASN A 582 7.79 7.27 8.45
N SER A 583 8.32 7.38 7.23
CA SER A 583 7.57 7.86 6.07
C SER A 583 6.57 6.88 5.47
N LEU A 584 6.53 5.63 5.97
CA LEU A 584 5.45 4.70 5.67
C LEU A 584 4.13 5.09 6.36
N TRP A 585 4.18 5.97 7.38
CA TRP A 585 3.07 6.21 8.30
C TRP A 585 2.55 7.65 8.28
N ILE A 586 3.45 8.61 8.14
CA ILE A 586 3.19 10.01 8.47
C ILE A 586 3.45 10.89 7.22
N PRO A 587 2.58 11.87 6.92
CA PRO A 587 2.81 12.78 5.80
C PRO A 587 4.07 13.63 5.99
N PRO A 588 4.75 14.01 4.89
CA PRO A 588 5.94 14.84 4.94
C PRO A 588 5.67 16.16 5.67
N ASN A 589 6.67 16.67 6.39
CA ASN A 589 6.62 17.96 7.10
C ASN A 589 5.51 18.10 8.18
N SER A 590 4.93 17.00 8.68
CA SER A 590 3.85 17.02 9.68
C SER A 590 4.31 16.82 11.15
N GLY A 591 5.62 16.94 11.40
CA GLY A 591 6.22 16.70 12.72
C GLY A 591 5.72 17.65 13.80
N ALA A 592 5.77 18.97 13.55
CA ALA A 592 5.36 19.99 14.52
C ALA A 592 3.91 20.47 14.36
N SER A 593 3.24 20.16 13.24
CA SER A 593 1.89 20.65 12.93
C SER A 593 1.11 19.60 12.14
N ASP A 594 -0.22 19.61 12.30
CA ASP A 594 -1.08 18.79 11.45
C ASP A 594 -1.10 19.36 10.03
N VAL A 595 -1.23 18.46 9.07
CA VAL A 595 -1.54 18.82 7.68
C VAL A 595 -3.04 18.62 7.43
N ARG A 596 -3.61 19.30 6.43
CA ARG A 596 -4.97 18.97 5.95
C ARG A 596 -4.90 17.93 4.82
N PRO A 597 -5.95 17.11 4.62
CA PRO A 597 -5.94 16.04 3.62
C PRO A 597 -5.54 16.45 2.20
N TRP A 598 -5.92 17.66 1.79
CA TRP A 598 -5.72 18.18 0.42
C TRP A 598 -4.60 19.20 0.29
N ASP A 599 -3.89 19.54 1.38
CA ASP A 599 -2.71 20.40 1.30
C ASP A 599 -1.57 19.64 0.61
N ALA A 600 -0.58 20.37 0.07
CA ALA A 600 0.54 19.78 -0.68
C ALA A 600 1.31 18.67 0.07
N ASN A 601 1.36 18.74 1.41
CA ASN A 601 1.95 17.69 2.24
C ASN A 601 0.94 16.58 2.59
N GLY A 602 -0.33 16.92 2.83
CA GLY A 602 -1.36 15.94 3.16
C GLY A 602 -1.77 15.06 1.98
N SER A 603 -1.67 15.58 0.76
CA SER A 603 -1.83 14.79 -0.48
C SER A 603 -0.71 13.76 -0.67
N GLN A 604 0.41 13.91 0.03
CA GLN A 604 1.53 12.96 0.04
C GLN A 604 1.52 12.03 1.26
N THR A 605 0.39 11.95 1.97
CA THR A 605 0.23 10.95 3.03
C THR A 605 0.42 9.55 2.44
N PRO A 606 1.24 8.67 3.05
CA PRO A 606 1.44 7.31 2.58
C PRO A 606 0.17 6.48 2.83
N ARG A 607 -0.76 6.46 1.88
CA ARG A 607 -2.02 5.68 1.90
C ARG A 607 -2.44 5.29 0.49
N ALA A 608 -3.29 4.27 0.37
CA ALA A 608 -3.94 3.95 -0.90
C ALA A 608 -4.68 5.17 -1.46
N PHE A 609 -4.60 5.34 -2.77
CA PHE A 609 -5.33 6.40 -3.48
C PHE A 609 -6.84 6.11 -3.51
N GLY A 610 -7.66 7.02 -4.00
CA GLY A 610 -9.10 6.78 -4.17
C GLY A 610 -9.43 6.10 -5.49
N ASP A 611 -10.38 5.16 -5.48
CA ASP A 611 -10.72 4.32 -6.65
C ASP A 611 -11.80 4.93 -7.58
N TRP A 612 -11.64 6.22 -7.87
CA TRP A 612 -12.53 6.98 -8.74
C TRP A 612 -11.88 7.31 -10.10
N CYS A 613 -10.63 6.91 -10.30
CA CYS A 613 -9.94 6.98 -11.58
C CYS A 613 -8.91 5.87 -11.70
N SER A 614 -8.49 5.56 -12.94
CA SER A 614 -7.35 4.67 -13.17
C SER A 614 -6.09 5.27 -12.55
N ASN A 615 -5.54 4.57 -11.56
CA ASN A 615 -4.53 5.13 -10.65
C ASN A 615 -3.34 4.19 -10.38
N THR A 616 -3.29 3.00 -10.98
CA THR A 616 -2.15 2.08 -10.82
C THR A 616 -1.16 2.24 -11.97
N ALA A 617 -0.22 3.17 -11.80
CA ALA A 617 0.76 3.57 -12.81
C ALA A 617 2.13 2.90 -12.63
N SER A 618 2.20 1.56 -12.74
CA SER A 618 3.44 0.80 -12.51
C SER A 618 4.63 1.30 -13.31
N SER A 619 4.41 1.70 -14.58
CA SER A 619 5.47 2.25 -15.44
C SER A 619 6.14 3.48 -14.83
N TYR A 620 5.37 4.33 -14.15
CA TYR A 620 5.86 5.51 -13.47
C TYR A 620 6.77 5.15 -12.28
N GLY A 621 6.38 4.16 -11.47
CA GLY A 621 7.23 3.64 -10.39
C GLY A 621 8.60 3.15 -10.88
N PHE A 622 8.64 2.48 -12.04
CA PHE A 622 9.91 2.07 -12.67
C PHE A 622 10.71 3.24 -13.24
N MET A 623 10.07 4.30 -13.75
CA MET A 623 10.79 5.51 -14.17
C MET A 623 11.47 6.21 -12.98
N LEU A 624 10.82 6.24 -11.81
CA LEU A 624 11.44 6.76 -10.58
C LEU A 624 12.62 5.87 -10.15
N ALA A 625 12.47 4.54 -10.20
CA ALA A 625 13.57 3.60 -9.90
C ALA A 625 14.77 3.79 -10.85
N TYR A 626 14.50 4.05 -12.13
CA TYR A 626 15.53 4.40 -13.10
C TYR A 626 16.34 5.62 -12.63
N ASN A 627 15.67 6.70 -12.21
CA ASN A 627 16.33 7.92 -11.75
C ASN A 627 17.15 7.72 -10.46
N GLN A 628 16.73 6.80 -9.59
CA GLN A 628 17.47 6.45 -8.38
C GLN A 628 18.82 5.78 -8.70
N PHE A 629 18.88 4.97 -9.76
CA PHE A 629 20.13 4.30 -10.18
C PHE A 629 21.06 5.14 -11.04
N SER A 630 20.56 6.27 -11.54
CA SER A 630 21.36 7.28 -12.26
C SER A 630 22.46 7.83 -11.37
N ASN A 631 23.64 8.08 -11.93
CA ASN A 631 24.73 8.79 -11.24
C ASN A 631 24.74 10.31 -11.50
N SER A 632 23.63 10.82 -12.08
CA SER A 632 23.58 12.14 -12.66
C SER A 632 23.84 13.25 -11.65
N PRO A 633 24.83 14.14 -11.90
CA PRO A 633 25.08 15.29 -11.04
C PRO A 633 23.90 16.29 -11.07
N VAL A 634 23.11 16.30 -12.15
CA VAL A 634 21.91 17.14 -12.23
C VAL A 634 20.87 16.65 -11.23
N LEU A 635 20.60 15.34 -11.20
CA LEU A 635 19.66 14.76 -10.25
C LEU A 635 20.17 14.85 -8.81
N SER A 636 21.44 14.53 -8.56
CA SER A 636 21.99 14.55 -7.20
C SER A 636 22.00 15.97 -6.61
N THR A 637 22.28 17.00 -7.42
CA THR A 637 22.21 18.40 -6.96
C THR A 637 20.78 18.82 -6.59
N LEU A 638 19.78 18.31 -7.32
CA LEU A 638 18.37 18.57 -6.98
C LEU A 638 17.97 17.82 -5.70
N ASP A 639 18.45 16.58 -5.55
CA ASP A 639 18.15 15.68 -4.44
C ASP A 639 18.69 16.19 -3.10
N ASP A 640 19.97 16.60 -3.09
CA ASP A 640 20.65 17.16 -1.91
C ASP A 640 20.14 18.56 -1.54
N GLY A 641 19.46 19.23 -2.46
CA GLY A 641 19.06 20.62 -2.35
C GLY A 641 17.55 20.79 -2.20
N SER A 642 16.93 21.25 -3.29
CA SER A 642 15.56 21.78 -3.26
C SER A 642 14.47 20.71 -3.38
N TYR A 643 14.83 19.51 -3.85
CA TYR A 643 13.86 18.49 -4.25
C TYR A 643 14.32 17.07 -3.92
N PRO A 644 14.34 16.70 -2.62
CA PRO A 644 14.65 15.33 -2.20
C PRO A 644 13.75 14.30 -2.90
N GLY A 645 14.33 13.19 -3.31
CA GLY A 645 13.63 12.10 -4.01
C GLY A 645 13.85 12.06 -5.53
N THR A 646 14.58 13.03 -6.11
CA THR A 646 14.87 13.07 -7.55
C THR A 646 15.92 12.04 -7.99
N GLY A 647 16.76 11.54 -7.08
CA GLY A 647 17.76 10.51 -7.34
C GLY A 647 19.12 11.07 -7.77
N GLY A 648 19.87 10.34 -8.60
CA GLY A 648 21.24 10.72 -8.99
C GLY A 648 22.36 10.19 -8.08
N GLY A 649 22.00 9.52 -6.98
CA GLY A 649 22.94 8.91 -6.02
C GLY A 649 23.48 7.54 -6.44
N GLY A 650 23.17 7.06 -7.64
CA GLY A 650 23.55 5.73 -8.11
C GLY A 650 25.07 5.52 -8.15
N ARG A 651 25.54 4.46 -7.49
CA ARG A 651 26.97 4.12 -7.38
C ARG A 651 27.43 3.27 -8.56
N VAL A 652 28.42 3.72 -9.33
CA VAL A 652 28.96 2.96 -10.46
C VAL A 652 29.66 1.70 -9.96
N GLY A 653 29.33 0.56 -10.56
CA GLY A 653 29.90 -0.74 -10.19
C GLY A 653 29.23 -1.43 -8.99
N ALA A 654 28.24 -0.81 -8.33
CA ALA A 654 27.36 -1.49 -7.40
C ALA A 654 26.34 -2.35 -8.17
N GLN A 655 25.88 -3.43 -7.52
CA GLN A 655 24.82 -4.26 -8.07
C GLN A 655 23.48 -3.51 -7.96
N ARG A 656 22.58 -3.69 -8.93
CA ARG A 656 21.24 -3.05 -8.93
C ARG A 656 20.16 -4.08 -8.62
N LEU A 657 19.26 -3.73 -7.71
CA LEU A 657 18.14 -4.59 -7.30
C LEU A 657 16.86 -3.76 -7.23
N ILE A 658 15.79 -4.22 -7.87
CA ILE A 658 14.44 -3.69 -7.70
C ILE A 658 13.60 -4.74 -6.99
N ILE A 659 12.89 -4.32 -5.94
CA ILE A 659 11.83 -5.10 -5.31
C ILE A 659 10.52 -4.36 -5.60
N TYR A 660 9.68 -4.96 -6.44
CA TYR A 660 8.40 -4.41 -6.89
C TYR A 660 7.26 -5.15 -6.21
N GLU A 661 6.50 -4.45 -5.38
CA GLU A 661 5.33 -4.98 -4.68
C GLU A 661 4.06 -4.34 -5.25
N THR A 662 3.02 -5.15 -5.46
CA THR A 662 1.73 -4.73 -6.02
C THR A 662 0.66 -5.80 -5.82
N ASP A 663 -0.60 -5.41 -5.91
CA ASP A 663 -1.75 -6.31 -6.09
C ASP A 663 -1.95 -6.77 -7.53
N GLY A 664 -1.12 -6.28 -8.45
CA GLY A 664 -1.13 -6.72 -9.84
C GLY A 664 -2.22 -6.03 -10.66
N MET A 665 -2.89 -5.02 -10.14
CA MET A 665 -3.62 -4.07 -10.99
C MET A 665 -2.61 -3.19 -11.73
N ALA A 666 -2.80 -3.02 -13.04
CA ALA A 666 -1.99 -2.10 -13.83
C ALA A 666 -2.91 -1.49 -14.90
N ASN A 667 -3.38 -0.27 -14.63
CA ASN A 667 -4.47 0.34 -15.39
C ASN A 667 -4.18 1.79 -15.82
N GLN A 668 -3.01 2.34 -15.47
CA GLN A 668 -2.62 3.70 -15.84
C GLN A 668 -1.21 3.74 -16.46
N GLY A 669 -1.02 4.54 -17.51
CA GLY A 669 0.28 4.90 -18.06
C GLY A 669 0.64 6.36 -17.74
N SER A 670 1.93 6.69 -17.71
CA SER A 670 2.38 8.08 -17.53
C SER A 670 3.55 8.38 -18.45
N THR A 671 3.62 9.61 -18.95
CA THR A 671 4.72 10.06 -19.82
C THR A 671 5.34 11.36 -19.30
N PRO A 672 6.67 11.45 -19.20
CA PRO A 672 7.34 12.73 -18.96
C PRO A 672 7.34 13.55 -20.24
N SER A 673 6.68 14.71 -20.23
CA SER A 673 6.53 15.55 -21.43
C SER A 673 7.87 16.00 -22.00
N ASN A 674 8.88 16.12 -21.14
CA ASN A 674 10.22 16.56 -21.51
C ASN A 674 11.14 15.40 -21.92
N GLY A 675 10.60 14.17 -21.92
CA GLY A 675 11.23 12.96 -22.43
C GLY A 675 12.32 12.38 -21.54
N PHE A 676 13.27 11.72 -22.19
CA PHE A 676 14.40 11.03 -21.59
C PHE A 676 15.70 11.76 -21.91
N TYR A 677 16.59 11.87 -20.92
CA TYR A 677 17.95 12.36 -21.12
C TYR A 677 18.90 11.16 -21.26
N ALA A 678 19.51 11.02 -22.44
CA ALA A 678 20.51 9.99 -22.72
C ALA A 678 21.92 10.54 -22.47
N GLY A 679 22.40 10.36 -21.24
CA GLY A 679 23.77 10.67 -20.82
C GLY A 679 24.73 9.50 -21.02
N SER A 680 26.04 9.79 -20.97
CA SER A 680 27.10 8.76 -21.00
C SER A 680 27.41 8.24 -19.59
N TYR A 681 27.96 7.03 -19.49
CA TYR A 681 28.56 6.54 -18.23
C TYR A 681 27.59 6.54 -17.03
N TYR A 682 26.39 5.98 -17.21
CA TYR A 682 25.34 5.85 -16.18
C TYR A 682 24.69 7.17 -15.71
N ASP A 683 24.83 8.27 -16.48
CA ASP A 683 24.19 9.59 -16.25
C ASP A 683 22.85 9.77 -17.01
N SER A 684 22.25 8.69 -17.49
CA SER A 684 20.92 8.81 -18.13
C SER A 684 19.81 8.94 -17.08
N TYR A 685 18.68 9.55 -17.44
CA TYR A 685 17.49 9.67 -16.57
C TYR A 685 16.21 10.08 -17.32
N TYR A 686 15.03 9.72 -16.78
CA TYR A 686 13.75 10.29 -17.19
C TYR A 686 13.60 11.69 -16.59
N ARG A 687 13.15 12.67 -17.39
CA ARG A 687 13.02 14.07 -16.94
C ARG A 687 11.75 14.26 -16.08
N ILE A 688 11.82 13.71 -14.87
CA ILE A 688 10.80 13.73 -13.81
C ILE A 688 11.38 14.54 -12.64
N GLN A 689 11.59 15.83 -12.88
CA GLN A 689 12.10 16.77 -11.89
C GLN A 689 10.98 17.76 -11.54
N PRO A 690 11.05 18.44 -10.38
CA PRO A 690 10.05 19.44 -10.06
C PRO A 690 9.99 20.56 -11.09
N GLY A 691 8.76 20.93 -11.46
CA GLY A 691 8.47 21.82 -12.58
C GLY A 691 8.43 21.16 -13.97
N GLN A 692 8.81 19.88 -14.10
CA GLN A 692 8.65 19.13 -15.34
C GLN A 692 7.22 18.56 -15.45
N PRO A 693 6.48 18.83 -16.53
CA PRO A 693 5.11 18.37 -16.67
C PRO A 693 5.05 16.86 -16.98
N LEU A 694 4.22 16.14 -16.23
CA LEU A 694 3.83 14.75 -16.51
C LEU A 694 2.48 14.74 -17.22
N ALA A 695 2.28 13.81 -18.15
CA ALA A 695 1.02 13.67 -18.88
C ALA A 695 0.41 12.27 -18.69
N SER A 696 -0.92 12.22 -18.68
CA SER A 696 -1.69 10.97 -18.66
C SER A 696 -1.51 10.19 -19.95
N ALA A 697 -1.36 8.87 -19.83
CA ALA A 697 -1.44 7.93 -20.95
C ALA A 697 -2.31 6.74 -20.56
N GLY A 698 -2.96 6.10 -21.54
CA GLY A 698 -3.62 4.82 -21.32
C GLY A 698 -2.61 3.74 -20.92
N TYR A 699 -3.04 2.75 -20.14
CA TYR A 699 -2.18 1.62 -19.82
C TYR A 699 -1.70 0.90 -21.08
N ASN A 700 -0.41 0.63 -21.14
CA ASN A 700 0.20 -0.15 -22.20
C ASN A 700 1.34 -1.00 -21.61
N GLN A 701 1.14 -2.32 -21.59
CA GLN A 701 2.13 -3.27 -21.08
C GLN A 701 3.47 -3.20 -21.83
N THR A 702 3.46 -2.93 -23.13
CA THR A 702 4.70 -2.75 -23.93
C THR A 702 5.50 -1.57 -23.40
N THR A 703 4.87 -0.43 -23.11
CA THR A 703 5.56 0.76 -22.58
C THR A 703 6.13 0.51 -21.18
N LEU A 704 5.42 -0.24 -20.33
CA LEU A 704 5.92 -0.69 -19.03
C LEU A 704 7.17 -1.58 -19.19
N LEU A 705 7.11 -2.61 -20.03
CA LEU A 705 8.24 -3.51 -20.25
C LEU A 705 9.41 -2.83 -20.96
N GLN A 706 9.17 -1.84 -21.82
CA GLN A 706 10.22 -0.97 -22.36
C GLN A 706 10.92 -0.16 -21.28
N THR A 707 10.15 0.43 -20.36
CA THR A 707 10.71 1.20 -19.23
C THR A 707 11.62 0.31 -18.38
N ILE A 708 11.18 -0.91 -18.09
CA ILE A 708 11.97 -1.91 -17.36
C ILE A 708 13.22 -2.33 -18.15
N GLN A 709 13.07 -2.60 -19.45
CA GLN A 709 14.19 -2.93 -20.33
C GLN A 709 15.24 -1.82 -20.35
N ASN A 710 14.83 -0.55 -20.35
CA ASN A 710 15.74 0.59 -20.31
C ASN A 710 16.60 0.57 -19.03
N ILE A 711 16.04 0.19 -17.87
CA ILE A 711 16.83 0.02 -16.63
C ILE A 711 17.85 -1.11 -16.78
N CYS A 712 17.42 -2.24 -17.35
CA CYS A 712 18.21 -3.47 -17.51
C CYS A 712 19.25 -3.41 -18.65
N ASN A 713 19.20 -2.41 -19.52
CA ASN A 713 20.22 -2.19 -20.55
C ASN A 713 21.58 -1.88 -19.94
N ASP A 714 22.65 -2.08 -20.71
CA ASP A 714 23.98 -1.58 -20.39
C ASP A 714 24.05 -0.06 -20.60
N ASN A 715 25.18 0.55 -20.23
CA ASN A 715 25.39 1.99 -20.38
C ASN A 715 25.41 2.50 -21.84
N SER A 716 25.34 1.59 -22.82
CA SER A 716 25.31 1.87 -24.25
C SER A 716 23.93 1.60 -24.86
N GLY A 717 22.94 1.20 -24.05
CA GLY A 717 21.58 0.94 -24.47
C GLY A 717 21.33 -0.47 -25.01
N ASN A 718 22.31 -1.36 -24.91
CA ASN A 718 22.16 -2.75 -25.34
C ASN A 718 21.55 -3.59 -24.22
N PRO A 719 20.68 -4.56 -24.53
CA PRO A 719 20.18 -5.48 -23.51
C PRO A 719 21.31 -6.32 -22.91
N VAL A 720 21.43 -6.34 -21.58
CA VAL A 720 22.33 -7.28 -20.91
C VAL A 720 21.75 -8.68 -21.03
N THR A 721 22.58 -9.66 -21.38
CA THR A 721 22.20 -11.07 -21.50
C THR A 721 22.90 -11.92 -20.45
N GLY A 722 22.31 -13.07 -20.13
CA GLY A 722 22.83 -14.01 -19.14
C GLY A 722 21.82 -15.09 -18.81
N THR A 723 22.24 -16.07 -18.00
CA THR A 723 21.36 -17.17 -17.58
C THR A 723 20.13 -16.65 -16.86
N GLY A 724 18.94 -16.98 -17.37
CA GLY A 724 17.66 -16.60 -16.79
C GLY A 724 17.17 -15.19 -17.15
N ILE A 725 17.96 -14.39 -17.86
CA ILE A 725 17.56 -13.07 -18.34
C ILE A 725 16.90 -13.22 -19.70
N THR A 726 15.66 -12.71 -19.82
CA THR A 726 14.90 -12.68 -21.06
C THR A 726 14.64 -11.21 -21.43
N PRO A 727 15.52 -10.58 -22.23
CA PRO A 727 15.31 -9.21 -22.66
C PRO A 727 13.99 -9.02 -23.38
N PHE A 728 13.31 -7.92 -23.09
CA PHE A 728 12.08 -7.54 -23.77
C PHE A 728 12.39 -6.91 -25.13
N THR A 729 11.58 -7.24 -26.13
CA THR A 729 11.61 -6.66 -27.48
C THR A 729 10.21 -6.12 -27.79
N PRO A 730 10.08 -4.87 -28.30
CA PRO A 730 11.13 -4.00 -28.83
C PRO A 730 11.90 -3.18 -27.78
N ASN A 731 13.24 -3.24 -27.82
CA ASN A 731 14.13 -2.38 -27.02
C ASN A 731 14.20 -0.96 -27.61
N GLN A 732 14.13 0.07 -26.76
CA GLN A 732 14.24 1.47 -27.18
C GLN A 732 15.69 1.95 -27.35
N GLY A 733 16.67 1.18 -26.86
CA GLY A 733 18.09 1.53 -26.96
C GLY A 733 18.53 2.62 -25.96
N TYR A 734 17.73 2.90 -24.94
CA TYR A 734 18.13 3.84 -23.90
C TYR A 734 19.20 3.22 -23.01
N PRO A 735 20.29 3.95 -22.68
CA PRO A 735 21.28 3.50 -21.72
C PRO A 735 20.62 3.05 -20.41
N GLY A 736 21.17 2.03 -19.77
CA GLY A 736 20.69 1.52 -18.49
C GLY A 736 21.83 1.34 -17.50
N PHE A 737 21.58 0.50 -16.50
CA PHE A 737 22.46 0.31 -15.34
C PHE A 737 23.00 -1.11 -15.19
N GLY A 738 22.70 -1.99 -16.14
CA GLY A 738 23.24 -3.34 -16.20
C GLY A 738 24.70 -3.37 -16.66
N ALA A 739 25.40 -4.45 -16.30
CA ALA A 739 26.70 -4.78 -16.86
C ALA A 739 26.88 -6.30 -16.91
N LEU A 740 27.81 -6.79 -17.75
CA LEU A 740 28.16 -8.20 -17.79
C LEU A 740 28.64 -8.67 -16.40
N GLY A 741 28.04 -9.73 -15.87
CA GLY A 741 28.33 -10.24 -14.52
C GLY A 741 27.69 -9.45 -13.37
N LYS A 742 27.03 -8.31 -13.66
CA LYS A 742 26.24 -7.51 -12.71
C LYS A 742 24.95 -6.99 -13.39
N PRO A 743 24.05 -7.88 -13.85
CA PRO A 743 22.78 -7.46 -14.42
C PRO A 743 21.91 -6.78 -13.36
N VAL A 744 20.96 -5.93 -13.77
CA VAL A 744 19.93 -5.44 -12.86
C VAL A 744 18.98 -6.59 -12.52
N THR A 745 18.76 -6.86 -11.24
CA THR A 745 17.81 -7.90 -10.79
C THR A 745 16.49 -7.29 -10.37
N ILE A 746 15.37 -7.92 -10.74
CA ILE A 746 14.02 -7.43 -10.41
C ILE A 746 13.22 -8.57 -9.79
N HIS A 747 12.79 -8.40 -8.55
CA HIS A 747 11.90 -9.32 -7.85
C HIS A 747 10.52 -8.70 -7.70
N CYS A 748 9.51 -9.35 -8.28
CA CYS A 748 8.12 -9.01 -8.01
C CYS A 748 7.61 -9.74 -6.77
N LEU A 749 6.81 -9.06 -5.96
CA LEU A 749 6.08 -9.59 -4.81
C LEU A 749 4.58 -9.35 -5.04
N ALA A 750 3.78 -10.41 -4.95
CA ALA A 750 2.33 -10.34 -5.05
C ALA A 750 1.72 -10.10 -3.67
N PHE A 751 0.83 -9.11 -3.56
CA PHE A 751 0.20 -8.73 -2.31
C PHE A 751 -1.19 -8.13 -2.56
N GLY A 752 -2.24 -8.58 -1.86
CA GLY A 752 -3.60 -8.03 -2.02
C GLY A 752 -4.59 -8.99 -2.70
N GLY A 753 -5.84 -8.53 -2.80
CA GLY A 753 -7.01 -9.35 -3.11
C GLY A 753 -7.03 -10.03 -4.49
N ILE A 754 -6.42 -9.43 -5.53
CA ILE A 754 -6.36 -10.01 -6.88
C ILE A 754 -5.62 -11.35 -6.90
N PHE A 755 -4.64 -11.53 -6.02
CA PHE A 755 -3.85 -12.75 -5.91
C PHE A 755 -4.51 -13.82 -5.05
N GLU A 756 -5.69 -13.52 -4.47
CA GLU A 756 -6.51 -14.48 -3.76
C GLU A 756 -7.63 -15.01 -4.67
N THR A 757 -8.04 -16.27 -4.45
CA THR A 757 -9.04 -16.93 -5.32
C THR A 757 -10.44 -16.90 -4.69
N PRO A 758 -11.49 -16.68 -5.49
CA PRO A 758 -11.50 -16.46 -6.95
C PRO A 758 -11.15 -15.01 -7.35
N SER A 759 -10.48 -14.86 -8.50
CA SER A 759 -10.21 -13.56 -9.15
C SER A 759 -10.15 -13.74 -10.67
N SER A 760 -10.85 -12.89 -11.42
CA SER A 760 -10.88 -12.93 -12.90
C SER A 760 -9.60 -12.38 -13.54
N THR A 761 -8.82 -11.58 -12.81
CA THR A 761 -7.58 -10.96 -13.32
C THR A 761 -6.32 -11.67 -12.85
N LEU A 762 -6.43 -12.65 -11.94
CA LEU A 762 -5.30 -13.41 -11.38
C LEU A 762 -4.30 -13.86 -12.45
N THR A 763 -4.77 -14.49 -13.52
CA THR A 763 -3.91 -15.03 -14.58
C THR A 763 -3.13 -13.94 -15.31
N SER A 764 -3.77 -12.82 -15.66
CA SER A 764 -3.09 -11.70 -16.33
C SER A 764 -2.11 -10.99 -15.40
N SER A 765 -2.45 -10.84 -14.12
CA SER A 765 -1.57 -10.22 -13.11
C SER A 765 -0.34 -11.07 -12.83
N VAL A 766 -0.49 -12.41 -12.71
CA VAL A 766 0.65 -13.34 -12.61
C VAL A 766 1.52 -13.28 -13.87
N SER A 767 0.91 -13.26 -15.06
CA SER A 767 1.65 -13.17 -16.33
C SER A 767 2.44 -11.87 -16.45
N LEU A 768 1.90 -10.76 -15.94
CA LEU A 768 2.60 -9.48 -15.86
C LEU A 768 3.83 -9.57 -14.95
N LEU A 769 3.67 -10.06 -13.71
CA LEU A 769 4.80 -10.18 -12.77
C LEU A 769 5.89 -11.15 -13.26
N GLN A 770 5.49 -12.20 -13.98
CA GLN A 770 6.42 -13.10 -14.68
C GLN A 770 7.22 -12.37 -15.76
N SER A 771 6.55 -11.57 -16.59
CA SER A 771 7.20 -10.79 -17.65
C SER A 771 8.20 -9.79 -17.09
N ILE A 772 7.82 -9.06 -16.03
CA ILE A 772 8.70 -8.10 -15.34
C ILE A 772 9.93 -8.81 -14.75
N SER A 773 9.71 -9.91 -14.02
CA SER A 773 10.79 -10.66 -13.38
C SER A 773 11.76 -11.25 -14.40
N ALA A 774 11.27 -11.74 -15.54
CA ALA A 774 12.08 -12.32 -16.60
C ALA A 774 13.05 -11.32 -17.23
N VAL A 775 12.65 -10.05 -17.42
CA VAL A 775 13.55 -8.99 -17.92
C VAL A 775 14.68 -8.73 -16.92
N GLY A 776 14.37 -8.76 -15.62
CA GLY A 776 15.37 -8.65 -14.54
C GLY A 776 16.10 -9.95 -14.19
N GLY A 777 15.93 -11.02 -14.96
CA GLY A 777 16.65 -12.28 -14.71
C GLY A 777 16.20 -13.07 -13.48
N THR A 778 14.97 -12.88 -12.99
CA THR A 778 14.41 -13.62 -11.85
C THR A 778 13.09 -14.31 -12.22
N VAL A 779 12.64 -15.25 -11.38
CA VAL A 779 11.43 -16.05 -11.64
C VAL A 779 10.32 -15.64 -10.68
N PHE A 780 9.16 -15.23 -11.20
CA PHE A 780 7.92 -15.14 -10.42
C PHE A 780 7.12 -16.44 -10.63
N PRO A 781 6.74 -17.17 -9.56
CA PRO A 781 6.09 -18.46 -9.73
C PRO A 781 4.62 -18.30 -10.09
N SER A 782 4.06 -19.30 -10.77
CA SER A 782 2.64 -19.35 -11.14
C SER A 782 1.70 -19.55 -9.94
N SER A 783 2.22 -20.01 -8.79
CA SER A 783 1.43 -20.22 -7.58
C SER A 783 2.25 -19.98 -6.30
N ALA A 784 1.54 -19.69 -5.21
CA ALA A 784 2.12 -19.55 -3.87
C ALA A 784 2.72 -20.85 -3.31
N SER A 785 2.39 -22.01 -3.90
CA SER A 785 2.87 -23.33 -3.48
C SER A 785 4.23 -23.72 -4.08
N ASP A 786 4.82 -22.89 -4.94
CA ASP A 786 6.14 -23.16 -5.52
C ASP A 786 7.21 -23.28 -4.42
N PRO A 787 7.98 -24.38 -4.38
CA PRO A 787 8.92 -24.66 -3.29
C PRO A 787 10.15 -23.73 -3.28
N THR A 788 10.44 -23.07 -4.40
CA THR A 788 11.66 -22.24 -4.55
C THR A 788 11.32 -20.76 -4.47
N ASN A 789 10.28 -20.31 -5.16
CA ASN A 789 9.91 -18.90 -5.32
C ASN A 789 8.55 -18.57 -4.68
N GLY A 790 7.84 -19.52 -4.09
CA GLY A 790 6.51 -19.30 -3.49
C GLY A 790 6.50 -18.22 -2.40
N PHE A 791 7.64 -17.94 -1.79
CA PHE A 791 7.83 -16.81 -0.85
C PHE A 791 7.47 -15.45 -1.46
N LYS A 792 7.42 -15.31 -2.79
CA LYS A 792 7.01 -14.08 -3.49
C LYS A 792 5.50 -13.80 -3.42
N TRP A 793 4.70 -14.75 -2.93
CA TRP A 793 3.25 -14.59 -2.75
C TRP A 793 2.90 -14.23 -1.30
N CYS A 794 2.72 -12.94 -1.04
CA CYS A 794 2.49 -12.37 0.28
C CYS A 794 0.99 -12.15 0.57
N ILE A 795 0.18 -13.21 0.42
CA ILE A 795 -1.28 -13.21 0.62
C ILE A 795 -1.71 -13.98 1.88
N GLY A 796 -2.96 -13.81 2.32
CA GLY A 796 -3.56 -14.47 3.50
C GLY A 796 -4.00 -13.51 4.61
N THR A 797 -4.00 -13.97 5.87
CA THR A 797 -4.31 -13.14 7.05
C THR A 797 -3.27 -12.05 7.29
N LEU A 798 -3.56 -11.04 8.13
CA LEU A 798 -2.59 -9.97 8.46
C LEU A 798 -1.23 -10.55 8.90
N ASP A 799 -1.23 -11.53 9.81
CA ASP A 799 0.00 -12.11 10.32
C ASP A 799 0.78 -12.88 9.23
N GLN A 800 0.06 -13.56 8.34
CA GLN A 800 0.66 -14.25 7.20
C GLN A 800 1.26 -13.25 6.21
N ARG A 801 0.52 -12.20 5.84
CA ARG A 801 0.99 -11.15 4.91
C ARG A 801 2.26 -10.48 5.44
N LYS A 802 2.27 -10.06 6.72
CA LYS A 802 3.43 -9.49 7.42
C LYS A 802 4.63 -10.45 7.41
N ALA A 803 4.47 -11.68 7.89
CA ALA A 803 5.55 -12.65 8.01
C ALA A 803 6.14 -13.05 6.65
N LYS A 804 5.28 -13.20 5.63
CA LYS A 804 5.70 -13.52 4.27
C LYS A 804 6.46 -12.36 3.64
N LEU A 805 6.03 -11.11 3.82
CA LEU A 805 6.78 -9.95 3.33
C LEU A 805 8.18 -9.89 3.93
N VAL A 806 8.31 -10.02 5.25
CA VAL A 806 9.62 -10.06 5.92
C VAL A 806 10.49 -11.19 5.37
N THR A 807 9.93 -12.39 5.27
CA THR A 807 10.64 -13.56 4.73
C THR A 807 11.06 -13.34 3.28
N ALA A 808 10.21 -12.71 2.46
CA ALA A 808 10.51 -12.43 1.07
C ALA A 808 11.68 -11.46 0.93
N PHE A 809 11.67 -10.35 1.68
CA PHE A 809 12.78 -9.39 1.68
C PHE A 809 14.08 -10.03 2.20
N GLN A 810 14.04 -10.75 3.32
CA GLN A 810 15.21 -11.48 3.84
C GLN A 810 15.77 -12.45 2.80
N THR A 811 14.90 -13.20 2.12
CA THR A 811 15.32 -14.14 1.08
C THR A 811 15.97 -13.38 -0.08
N ILE A 812 15.31 -12.36 -0.63
CA ILE A 812 15.80 -11.57 -1.77
C ILE A 812 17.15 -10.90 -1.43
N MET A 813 17.25 -10.29 -0.26
CA MET A 813 18.46 -9.60 0.16
C MET A 813 19.63 -10.55 0.46
N ASN A 814 19.36 -11.83 0.72
CA ASN A 814 20.40 -12.86 0.85
C ASN A 814 20.69 -13.63 -0.46
N LEU A 815 19.87 -13.47 -1.49
CA LEU A 815 20.10 -14.05 -2.82
C LEU A 815 21.22 -13.33 -3.59
N ARG A 816 21.68 -13.96 -4.68
CA ARG A 816 22.84 -13.54 -5.47
C ARG A 816 22.78 -12.06 -5.90
N PRO A 817 23.94 -11.36 -5.92
CA PRO A 817 25.26 -11.82 -5.48
C PRO A 817 25.31 -12.02 -3.96
N VAL A 818 26.15 -12.96 -3.51
CA VAL A 818 26.34 -13.23 -2.07
C VAL A 818 26.69 -11.91 -1.38
N PRO A 819 26.00 -11.53 -0.29
CA PRO A 819 26.17 -10.23 0.34
C PRO A 819 27.60 -9.94 0.78
N ILE A 820 28.40 -10.97 1.07
CA ILE A 820 29.78 -10.86 1.54
C ILE A 820 30.69 -11.71 0.68
N THR A 821 31.81 -11.13 0.26
CA THR A 821 32.82 -11.85 -0.54
C THR A 821 34.21 -11.34 -0.24
N LEU A 822 35.21 -12.15 -0.59
CA LEU A 822 36.59 -11.72 -0.64
C LEU A 822 36.78 -10.69 -1.78
N ILE A 823 37.54 -9.64 -1.48
CA ILE A 823 38.00 -8.64 -2.46
C ILE A 823 39.52 -8.76 -2.59
N ARG A 824 40.02 -8.61 -3.82
CA ARG A 824 41.43 -8.74 -4.16
C ARG A 824 42.02 -7.42 -4.57
#